data_AF-A0A017SXX4-F1
#
_entry.id   AF-A0A017SXX4-F1
#
_cell.length_a   1.000
_cell.length_b   1.000
_cell.length_c   1.000
_cell.angle_alpha   90.00
_cell.angle_beta   90.00
_cell.angle_gamma   90.00
#
_symmetry.space_group_name_H-M   'P 1'
#
loop_
_entity.id
_entity.type
_entity.pdbx_description
1 polymer ?
#
loop_
_entity_poly.entity_id
_entity_poly.type
_entity_poly.pdbx_seq_one_letter_code
_entity_poly.pdbx_strand_id
1 'polypeptide(L)'
;MRRPLALAAAASLILHTIGLAGVRPHAASTQALAEPDARSGEASLLATTGLAHAAQSRAAGAARVAHAQEARAALLTETRAELRGGRLALGRFLLRASAIEAEALGQPLDMADAEARYASRLTAMREALQRLPLREAAAEVFEDLRYYGQPGGLVAEALLEGGGSCEQIAQLVAATAHDAGQRQAIALRFYGGLMADGAAHIAPVALDDDGEHDLTSGKAAAPGGVRFSPEDLVEAYARAHGLASSPAAAPRAALAQGFSGAPGTAAPGALLPPAAASTQSLGTQSLGSTPTTPRPRASADSARPTLFAGMPPNQDRYPGALPLYASRAVAPPGGSDDEDPMLGNQGRTCAYVVRMAALIPVAVDVATGSGWLVGEPRRQPTPRHLERMASVLSEAEILSHGEDLADRLMAYACLAALGASTGVDMALAGERRLSTAALARAEAAREAGREALAQVRWDSDAGAQLRQRLALEYGGRTWLLLFLDGGREVVLDLVDHGRRDDWGQVSALAALVLWPLTRPEGLAHVDRLSPRDQLDVMHEIFHAHDHLRPWPPNVELSAPPEMASDAPGTTFLRAYRVFRSAAFRLWEAQGSIAEMLDALPRATRDAGLDAGWEAALIDYTGRNAMGLHTLRPTGMEVVRSVKQAVLRSGHPSLDTLRRQLDYIEAQRALTASTLADASRLP
;
A
#
# COMPACT_ATOMS: atom_id res chain seq x y z
N MET A 1 16.03 0.83 66.47
CA MET A 1 16.04 2.23 65.97
C MET A 1 15.79 2.16 64.47
N ARG A 2 14.54 2.35 64.06
CA ARG A 2 13.93 3.57 63.48
C ARG A 2 14.21 3.75 61.97
N ARG A 3 13.19 3.39 61.19
CA ARG A 3 12.78 3.90 59.86
C ARG A 3 12.69 5.46 59.85
N PRO A 4 12.43 6.13 58.70
CA PRO A 4 12.75 5.82 57.29
C PRO A 4 13.24 7.06 56.48
N LEU A 5 13.78 6.79 55.29
CA LEU A 5 13.84 7.71 54.15
C LEU A 5 12.47 7.73 53.46
N ALA A 6 11.74 8.84 53.62
CA ALA A 6 10.53 9.17 52.88
C ALA A 6 10.52 10.69 52.67
N LEU A 7 11.05 11.17 51.52
CA LEU A 7 10.94 12.56 51.06
C LEU A 7 11.62 12.71 49.68
N ALA A 8 10.96 12.24 48.62
CA ALA A 8 11.30 12.64 47.24
C ALA A 8 10.18 12.33 46.21
N ALA A 9 8.90 12.26 46.63
CA ALA A 9 7.78 11.94 45.74
C ALA A 9 6.52 12.82 45.98
N ALA A 10 6.68 14.05 46.49
CA ALA A 10 5.54 14.93 46.82
C ALA A 10 5.74 16.40 46.40
N ALA A 11 6.30 16.66 45.22
CA ALA A 11 6.54 18.04 44.75
C ALA A 11 6.27 18.27 43.24
N SER A 12 5.24 17.65 42.67
CA SER A 12 4.76 18.01 41.32
C SER A 12 3.25 17.94 41.17
N LEU A 13 2.52 18.29 42.24
CA LEU A 13 1.07 18.42 42.20
C LEU A 13 0.56 19.62 43.03
N ILE A 14 1.19 20.79 42.89
CA ILE A 14 0.61 22.12 43.18
C ILE A 14 1.41 23.10 42.32
N LEU A 15 0.89 23.41 41.13
CA LEU A 15 1.21 24.59 40.31
C LEU A 15 0.45 24.40 39.00
N HIS A 16 -0.84 24.72 38.96
CA HIS A 16 -1.59 25.20 37.78
C HIS A 16 -2.98 25.73 38.20
N THR A 17 -3.00 26.54 39.25
CA THR A 17 -4.12 27.44 39.54
C THR A 17 -3.54 28.70 40.17
N ILE A 18 -3.20 29.69 39.35
CA ILE A 18 -3.18 31.14 39.62
C ILE A 18 -2.60 31.80 38.36
N GLY A 19 -3.41 32.61 37.68
CA GLY A 19 -2.92 33.49 36.63
C GLY A 19 -3.95 33.75 35.54
N LEU A 20 -4.97 34.56 35.83
CA LEU A 20 -5.49 35.62 34.96
C LEU A 20 -6.66 36.30 35.69
N ALA A 21 -6.31 37.27 36.54
CA ALA A 21 -7.24 38.30 36.99
C ALA A 21 -6.97 39.55 36.14
N GLY A 22 -8.01 40.06 35.46
CA GLY A 22 -7.81 41.22 34.60
C GLY A 22 -9.02 41.91 33.97
N VAL A 23 -10.29 41.60 34.26
CA VAL A 23 -11.42 42.47 33.87
C VAL A 23 -12.57 42.37 34.89
N ARG A 24 -12.97 43.50 35.49
CA ARG A 24 -14.21 43.66 36.28
C ARG A 24 -15.41 43.76 35.34
N PRO A 25 -16.60 43.23 35.71
CA PRO A 25 -17.63 44.15 36.23
C PRO A 25 -18.51 43.58 37.36
N HIS A 26 -19.49 44.38 37.72
CA HIS A 26 -20.28 44.49 38.95
C HIS A 26 -20.94 43.24 39.58
N ALA A 27 -20.86 43.28 40.91
CA ALA A 27 -21.79 42.82 41.95
C ALA A 27 -23.23 42.45 41.54
N ALA A 28 -23.69 41.28 42.00
CA ALA A 28 -24.68 41.15 43.08
C ALA A 28 -24.83 39.67 43.52
N SER A 29 -24.84 39.45 44.84
CA SER A 29 -25.61 38.44 45.62
C SER A 29 -25.74 37.01 45.03
N THR A 30 -25.38 35.92 45.71
CA THR A 30 -25.88 35.50 47.04
C THR A 30 -25.06 34.27 47.47
N GLN A 31 -24.56 34.23 48.71
CA GLN A 31 -23.88 33.06 49.27
C GLN A 31 -24.89 31.92 49.52
N ALA A 32 -24.66 30.76 48.90
CA ALA A 32 -25.16 29.48 49.36
C ALA A 32 -23.95 28.54 49.56
N LEU A 33 -23.75 28.11 50.79
CA LEU A 33 -22.76 27.11 51.19
C LEU A 33 -23.19 25.76 50.60
N ALA A 34 -22.58 25.35 49.50
CA ALA A 34 -22.75 24.01 48.93
C ALA A 34 -21.77 23.03 49.60
N GLU A 35 -22.31 21.93 50.10
CA GLU A 35 -21.56 20.79 50.62
C GLU A 35 -20.66 20.18 49.53
N PRO A 36 -19.48 19.65 49.89
CA PRO A 36 -18.55 19.06 48.92
C PRO A 36 -19.17 17.81 48.28
N ASP A 37 -19.37 17.89 46.96
CA ASP A 37 -19.98 16.85 46.13
C ASP A 37 -19.11 15.57 46.10
N ALA A 38 -19.63 14.50 46.71
CA ALA A 38 -18.99 13.19 46.85
C ALA A 38 -18.65 12.51 45.50
N ARG A 39 -19.17 13.04 44.38
CA ARG A 39 -18.93 12.54 43.02
C ARG A 39 -17.52 12.86 42.47
N SER A 40 -16.80 13.78 43.09
CA SER A 40 -15.42 14.12 42.72
C SER A 40 -14.39 13.04 43.11
N GLY A 41 -14.69 12.20 44.11
CA GLY A 41 -13.82 11.10 44.57
C GLY A 41 -13.81 9.89 43.63
N GLU A 42 -14.95 9.52 43.04
CA GLU A 42 -15.05 8.36 42.13
C GLU A 42 -14.31 8.58 40.80
N ALA A 43 -14.34 9.81 40.26
CA ALA A 43 -13.60 10.14 39.04
C ALA A 43 -12.08 10.07 39.23
N SER A 44 -11.57 10.39 40.42
CA SER A 44 -10.15 10.31 40.76
C SER A 44 -9.69 8.86 40.98
N LEU A 45 -10.53 8.02 41.58
CA LEU A 45 -10.30 6.56 41.71
C LEU A 45 -10.28 5.85 40.35
N LEU A 46 -11.20 6.20 39.44
CA LEU A 46 -11.21 5.64 38.08
C LEU A 46 -9.98 6.10 37.26
N ALA A 47 -9.54 7.35 37.41
CA ALA A 47 -8.33 7.84 36.74
C ALA A 47 -7.05 7.16 37.25
N THR A 48 -6.95 6.91 38.56
CA THR A 48 -5.78 6.25 39.17
C THR A 48 -5.73 4.76 38.83
N THR A 49 -6.87 4.06 38.80
CA THR A 49 -6.93 2.66 38.34
C THR A 49 -6.57 2.49 36.86
N GLY A 50 -7.00 3.41 35.99
CA GLY A 50 -6.63 3.39 34.57
C GLY A 50 -5.14 3.60 34.33
N LEU A 51 -4.51 4.53 35.05
CA LEU A 51 -3.06 4.76 34.97
C LEU A 51 -2.25 3.57 35.51
N ALA A 52 -2.71 2.93 36.59
CA ALA A 52 -2.08 1.73 37.13
C ALA A 52 -2.14 0.55 36.14
N HIS A 53 -3.29 0.32 35.51
CA HIS A 53 -3.45 -0.71 34.49
C HIS A 53 -2.58 -0.43 33.26
N ALA A 54 -2.53 0.82 32.76
CA ALA A 54 -1.67 1.19 31.64
C ALA A 54 -0.19 1.01 31.96
N ALA A 55 0.25 1.39 33.17
CA ALA A 55 1.62 1.18 33.64
C ALA A 55 1.95 -0.32 33.75
N GLN A 56 1.03 -1.13 34.26
CA GLN A 56 1.19 -2.59 34.37
C GLN A 56 1.26 -3.26 32.99
N SER A 57 0.39 -2.88 32.05
CA SER A 57 0.42 -3.39 30.67
C SER A 57 1.71 -3.01 29.95
N ARG A 58 2.22 -1.79 30.13
CA ARG A 58 3.52 -1.36 29.58
C ARG A 58 4.69 -2.12 30.20
N ALA A 59 4.70 -2.30 31.52
CA ALA A 59 5.72 -3.07 32.21
C ALA A 59 5.72 -4.54 31.75
N ALA A 60 4.54 -5.14 31.60
CA ALA A 60 4.39 -6.49 31.07
C ALA A 60 4.87 -6.59 29.60
N GLY A 61 4.55 -5.60 28.76
CA GLY A 61 5.06 -5.52 27.39
C GLY A 61 6.59 -5.43 27.31
N ALA A 62 7.20 -4.56 28.12
CA ALA A 62 8.65 -4.42 28.19
C ALA A 62 9.34 -5.71 28.68
N ALA A 63 8.76 -6.37 29.68
CA ALA A 63 9.26 -7.65 30.17
C ALA A 63 9.21 -8.75 29.10
N ARG A 64 8.14 -8.84 28.31
CA ARG A 64 8.05 -9.78 27.17
C ARG A 64 9.09 -9.51 26.10
N VAL A 65 9.33 -8.24 25.74
CA VAL A 65 10.35 -7.88 24.75
C VAL A 65 11.76 -8.26 25.22
N ALA A 66 12.08 -8.01 26.49
CA ALA A 66 13.36 -8.40 27.07
C ALA A 66 13.55 -9.93 27.11
N HIS A 67 12.53 -10.66 27.56
CA HIS A 67 12.54 -12.13 27.55
C HIS A 67 12.73 -12.69 26.13
N ALA A 68 12.01 -12.13 25.15
CA ALA A 68 12.15 -12.52 23.76
C ALA A 68 13.57 -12.28 23.23
N GLN A 69 14.23 -11.17 23.57
CA GLN A 69 15.63 -10.93 23.17
C GLN A 69 16.59 -12.00 23.68
N GLU A 70 16.44 -12.43 24.94
CA GLU A 70 17.24 -13.52 25.51
C GLU A 70 16.95 -14.86 24.81
N ALA A 71 15.67 -15.17 24.58
CA ALA A 71 15.25 -16.37 23.87
C ALA A 71 15.78 -16.42 22.43
N ARG A 72 15.79 -15.29 21.71
CA ARG A 72 16.38 -15.15 20.36
C ARG A 72 17.86 -15.50 20.37
N ALA A 73 18.62 -14.94 21.31
CA ALA A 73 20.06 -15.18 21.41
C ALA A 73 20.37 -16.66 21.74
N ALA A 74 19.59 -17.27 22.63
CA ALA A 74 19.70 -18.69 22.94
C ALA A 74 19.38 -19.57 21.72
N LEU A 75 18.27 -19.30 21.02
CA LEU A 75 17.86 -20.02 19.81
C LEU A 75 18.96 -19.94 18.73
N LEU A 76 19.52 -18.76 18.48
CA LEU A 76 20.60 -18.59 17.50
C LEU A 76 21.88 -19.33 17.88
N THR A 77 22.24 -19.33 19.17
CA THR A 77 23.43 -20.04 19.66
C THR A 77 23.30 -21.54 19.42
N GLU A 78 22.16 -22.12 19.80
CA GLU A 78 21.83 -23.52 19.57
C GLU A 78 21.84 -23.84 18.07
N THR A 79 21.11 -23.06 17.27
CA THR A 79 20.94 -23.28 15.83
C THR A 79 22.26 -23.19 15.07
N ARG A 80 23.14 -22.25 15.42
CA ARG A 80 24.50 -22.13 14.84
C ARG A 80 25.39 -23.32 15.21
N ALA A 81 25.20 -23.93 16.38
CA ALA A 81 25.91 -25.17 16.74
C ALA A 81 25.37 -26.36 15.92
N GLU A 82 24.07 -26.45 15.70
CA GLU A 82 23.46 -27.47 14.85
C GLU A 82 23.89 -27.34 13.38
N LEU A 83 23.92 -26.12 12.85
CA LEU A 83 24.39 -25.82 11.50
C LEU A 83 25.85 -26.25 11.31
N ARG A 84 26.76 -25.88 12.23
CA ARG A 84 28.16 -26.33 12.19
C ARG A 84 28.32 -27.85 12.28
N GLY A 85 27.40 -28.52 12.98
CA GLY A 85 27.36 -29.97 13.07
C GLY A 85 26.65 -30.67 11.90
N GLY A 86 26.13 -29.93 10.91
CA GLY A 86 25.35 -30.49 9.81
C GLY A 86 23.98 -31.07 10.21
N ARG A 87 23.51 -30.75 11.43
CA ARG A 87 22.28 -31.28 12.05
C ARG A 87 21.14 -30.26 12.11
N LEU A 88 21.26 -29.13 11.42
CA LEU A 88 20.21 -28.11 11.39
C LEU A 88 18.88 -28.70 10.88
N ALA A 89 17.83 -28.53 11.68
CA ALA A 89 16.44 -28.71 11.28
C ALA A 89 15.80 -27.33 11.12
N LEU A 90 15.77 -26.84 9.87
CA LEU A 90 15.42 -25.46 9.55
C LEU A 90 13.96 -25.15 9.87
N GLY A 91 13.04 -26.11 9.67
CA GLY A 91 11.64 -25.95 10.05
C GLY A 91 11.44 -25.72 11.54
N ARG A 92 12.13 -26.51 12.37
CA ARG A 92 12.09 -26.37 13.82
C ARG A 92 12.63 -25.01 14.26
N PHE A 93 13.69 -24.51 13.60
CA PHE A 93 14.20 -23.16 13.85
C PHE A 93 13.13 -22.09 13.56
N LEU A 94 12.50 -22.11 12.39
CA LEU A 94 11.48 -21.11 11.99
C LEU A 94 10.23 -21.15 12.88
N LEU A 95 9.83 -22.34 13.33
CA LEU A 95 8.73 -22.53 14.26
C LEU A 95 9.03 -21.95 15.65
N ARG A 96 10.22 -22.24 16.20
CA ARG A 96 10.66 -21.66 17.48
C ARG A 96 10.84 -20.15 17.39
N ALA A 97 11.36 -19.65 16.27
CA ALA A 97 11.43 -18.21 16.01
C ALA A 97 10.02 -17.58 16.01
N SER A 98 9.05 -18.21 15.34
CA SER A 98 7.65 -17.77 15.32
C SER A 98 7.03 -17.73 16.73
N ALA A 99 7.32 -18.72 17.58
CA ALA A 99 6.84 -18.73 18.96
C ALA A 99 7.40 -17.57 19.80
N ILE A 100 8.70 -17.27 19.66
CA ILE A 100 9.34 -16.15 20.34
C ILE A 100 8.74 -14.81 19.88
N GLU A 101 8.47 -14.65 18.59
CA GLU A 101 7.85 -13.44 18.05
C GLU A 101 6.38 -13.30 18.50
N ALA A 102 5.59 -14.39 18.48
CA ALA A 102 4.22 -14.39 18.99
C ALA A 102 4.17 -13.97 20.47
N GLU A 103 5.07 -14.52 21.30
CA GLU A 103 5.18 -14.14 22.71
C GLU A 103 5.56 -12.66 22.87
N ALA A 104 6.54 -12.17 22.12
CA ALA A 104 6.95 -10.76 22.13
C ALA A 104 5.77 -9.82 21.80
N LEU A 105 4.92 -10.23 20.84
CA LEU A 105 3.73 -9.52 20.41
C LEU A 105 2.53 -9.70 21.36
N GLY A 106 2.61 -10.61 22.33
CA GLY A 106 1.49 -10.98 23.20
C GLY A 106 0.36 -11.69 22.45
N GLN A 107 0.70 -12.42 21.39
CA GLN A 107 -0.24 -13.17 20.55
C GLN A 107 -0.22 -14.65 20.92
N PRO A 108 -1.38 -15.31 21.03
CA PRO A 108 -1.41 -16.75 21.20
C PRO A 108 -0.96 -17.44 19.91
N LEU A 109 -0.15 -18.49 20.03
CA LEU A 109 0.25 -19.35 18.93
C LEU A 109 0.10 -20.81 19.36
N ASP A 110 -0.68 -21.59 18.60
CA ASP A 110 -0.80 -23.04 18.83
C ASP A 110 0.43 -23.74 18.25
N MET A 111 1.49 -23.79 19.07
CA MET A 111 2.76 -24.38 18.67
C MET A 111 2.63 -25.88 18.40
N ALA A 112 1.77 -26.59 19.13
CA ALA A 112 1.60 -28.03 18.97
C ALA A 112 0.96 -28.37 17.61
N ASP A 113 -0.10 -27.65 17.21
CA ASP A 113 -0.71 -27.84 15.89
C ASP A 113 0.25 -27.41 14.76
N ALA A 114 0.98 -26.30 14.93
CA ALA A 114 1.97 -25.87 13.94
C ALA A 114 3.10 -26.90 13.74
N GLU A 115 3.61 -27.51 14.82
CA GLU A 115 4.60 -28.60 14.75
C GLU A 115 4.03 -29.85 14.07
N ALA A 116 2.81 -30.26 14.42
CA ALA A 116 2.16 -31.42 13.82
C ALA A 116 1.95 -31.25 12.31
N ARG A 117 1.47 -30.07 11.88
CA ARG A 117 1.28 -29.75 10.46
C ARG A 117 2.60 -29.69 9.70
N TYR A 118 3.65 -29.13 10.31
CA TYR A 118 4.98 -29.13 9.71
C TYR A 118 5.53 -30.56 9.54
N ALA A 119 5.42 -31.39 10.58
CA ALA A 119 5.88 -32.79 10.53
C ALA A 119 5.12 -33.62 9.47
N SER A 120 3.81 -33.39 9.33
CA SER A 120 3.00 -34.00 8.27
C SER A 120 3.51 -33.61 6.88
N ARG A 121 3.77 -32.31 6.64
CA ARG A 121 4.31 -31.81 5.36
C ARG A 121 5.70 -32.32 5.07
N LEU A 122 6.57 -32.41 6.08
CA LEU A 122 7.90 -32.99 5.93
C LEU A 122 7.86 -34.46 5.54
N THR A 123 6.91 -35.22 6.10
CA THR A 123 6.68 -36.62 5.73
C THR A 123 6.21 -36.72 4.29
N ALA A 124 5.18 -35.95 3.91
CA ALA A 124 4.66 -35.90 2.54
C ALA A 124 5.74 -35.50 1.53
N MET A 125 6.60 -34.52 1.86
CA MET A 125 7.73 -34.12 1.01
C MET A 125 8.73 -35.26 0.80
N ARG A 126 9.09 -35.99 1.85
CA ARG A 126 9.99 -37.15 1.73
C ARG A 126 9.40 -38.26 0.88
N GLU A 127 8.09 -38.49 0.98
CA GLU A 127 7.37 -39.47 0.15
C GLU A 127 7.28 -39.03 -1.31
N ALA A 128 6.94 -37.76 -1.56
CA ALA A 128 6.86 -37.19 -2.91
C ALA A 128 8.23 -37.22 -3.61
N LEU A 129 9.32 -36.87 -2.90
CA LEU A 129 10.69 -36.88 -3.43
C LEU A 129 11.22 -38.28 -3.80
N GLN A 130 10.58 -39.36 -3.36
CA GLN A 130 10.92 -40.71 -3.83
C GLN A 130 10.42 -40.97 -5.26
N ARG A 131 9.44 -40.19 -5.73
CA ARG A 131 8.74 -40.40 -7.00
C ARG A 131 8.93 -39.25 -7.97
N LEU A 132 9.11 -38.03 -7.47
CA LEU A 132 9.03 -36.79 -8.22
C LEU A 132 10.29 -35.93 -8.02
N PRO A 133 10.70 -35.14 -9.02
CA PRO A 133 11.70 -34.11 -8.81
C PRO A 133 11.19 -33.05 -7.82
N LEU A 134 12.11 -32.31 -7.17
CA LEU A 134 11.78 -31.32 -6.13
C LEU A 134 10.69 -30.33 -6.57
N ARG A 135 10.71 -29.90 -7.84
CA ARG A 135 9.71 -29.00 -8.42
C ARG A 135 8.28 -29.55 -8.33
N GLU A 136 8.09 -30.79 -8.74
CA GLU A 136 6.78 -31.45 -8.74
C GLU A 136 6.37 -31.87 -7.33
N ALA A 137 7.33 -32.34 -6.51
CA ALA A 137 7.10 -32.68 -5.11
C ALA A 137 6.63 -31.46 -4.29
N ALA A 138 7.23 -30.28 -4.49
CA ALA A 138 6.82 -29.06 -3.82
C ALA A 138 5.40 -28.63 -4.23
N ALA A 139 5.07 -28.71 -5.52
CA ALA A 139 3.72 -28.41 -6.00
C ALA A 139 2.67 -29.35 -5.39
N GLU A 140 2.96 -30.65 -5.29
CA GLU A 140 2.06 -31.65 -4.69
C GLU A 140 1.86 -31.40 -3.19
N VAL A 141 2.93 -31.18 -2.43
CA VAL A 141 2.88 -31.07 -0.96
C VAL A 141 2.25 -29.77 -0.46
N PHE A 142 2.31 -28.71 -1.26
CA PHE A 142 1.87 -27.36 -0.88
C PHE A 142 0.67 -26.86 -1.70
N GLU A 143 -0.03 -27.74 -2.42
CA GLU A 143 -1.22 -27.37 -3.21
C GLU A 143 -2.34 -26.73 -2.39
N ASP A 144 -2.36 -27.00 -1.08
CA ASP A 144 -3.36 -26.51 -0.14
C ASP A 144 -3.07 -25.09 0.35
N LEU A 145 -1.82 -24.62 0.25
CA LEU A 145 -1.45 -23.29 0.70
C LEU A 145 -1.98 -22.20 -0.24
N ARG A 146 -2.45 -21.11 0.35
CA ARG A 146 -2.97 -19.94 -0.37
C ARG A 146 -2.11 -18.71 -0.13
N TYR A 147 -1.82 -17.96 -1.19
CA TYR A 147 -1.13 -16.68 -1.08
C TYR A 147 -2.13 -15.55 -0.78
N TYR A 148 -1.86 -14.74 0.25
CA TYR A 148 -2.75 -13.65 0.68
C TYR A 148 -2.25 -12.23 0.34
N GLY A 149 -1.04 -12.08 -0.19
CA GLY A 149 -0.54 -10.78 -0.65
C GLY A 149 -0.32 -9.71 0.41
N GLN A 150 -0.27 -10.07 1.69
CA GLN A 150 0.09 -9.14 2.76
C GLN A 150 1.52 -9.40 3.21
N PRO A 151 2.42 -8.40 3.29
CA PRO A 151 3.76 -8.58 3.82
C PRO A 151 3.78 -8.99 5.29
N GLY A 152 4.81 -9.74 5.67
CA GLY A 152 5.08 -10.15 7.04
C GLY A 152 4.30 -11.40 7.47
N GLY A 153 4.12 -11.53 8.80
CA GLY A 153 3.49 -12.68 9.45
C GLY A 153 4.51 -13.69 9.98
N LEU A 154 4.03 -14.62 10.83
CA LEU A 154 4.83 -15.69 11.42
C LEU A 154 4.75 -16.95 10.54
N VAL A 155 5.85 -17.65 10.28
CA VAL A 155 5.83 -18.87 9.45
C VAL A 155 4.82 -19.91 10.01
N ALA A 156 4.71 -19.99 11.33
CA ALA A 156 3.73 -20.85 12.00
C ALA A 156 2.26 -20.47 11.69
N GLU A 157 1.93 -19.17 11.56
CA GLU A 157 0.58 -18.74 11.15
C GLU A 157 0.23 -19.30 9.77
N ALA A 158 1.18 -19.31 8.83
CA ALA A 158 0.92 -19.83 7.48
C ALA A 158 0.57 -21.33 7.46
N LEU A 159 1.13 -22.11 8.38
CA LEU A 159 0.77 -23.52 8.57
C LEU A 159 -0.62 -23.70 9.16
N LEU A 160 -0.96 -22.87 10.16
CA LEU A 160 -2.23 -22.94 10.89
C LEU A 160 -3.40 -22.46 10.02
N GLU A 161 -3.20 -21.38 9.26
CA GLU A 161 -4.22 -20.74 8.44
C GLU A 161 -4.37 -21.35 7.03
N GLY A 162 -3.41 -22.19 6.61
CA GLY A 162 -3.42 -22.77 5.25
C GLY A 162 -3.03 -21.76 4.17
N GLY A 163 -2.23 -20.76 4.51
CA GLY A 163 -1.82 -19.72 3.57
C GLY A 163 -1.11 -18.56 4.24
N GLY A 164 -0.43 -17.72 3.47
CA GLY A 164 0.33 -16.60 4.01
C GLY A 164 0.92 -15.67 2.96
N SER A 165 1.86 -14.85 3.39
CA SER A 165 2.68 -14.00 2.54
C SER A 165 3.66 -14.82 1.70
N CYS A 166 4.25 -14.18 0.68
CA CYS A 166 5.25 -14.81 -0.17
C CYS A 166 6.49 -15.19 0.67
N GLU A 167 6.81 -14.38 1.67
CA GLU A 167 7.87 -14.64 2.63
C GLU A 167 7.60 -15.90 3.47
N GLN A 168 6.44 -15.99 4.12
CA GLN A 168 6.10 -17.15 4.97
C GLN A 168 6.07 -18.45 4.16
N ILE A 169 5.43 -18.43 2.98
CA ILE A 169 5.32 -19.60 2.10
C ILE A 169 6.71 -19.99 1.57
N ALA A 170 7.51 -19.03 1.10
CA ALA A 170 8.85 -19.32 0.60
C ALA A 170 9.75 -19.96 1.65
N GLN A 171 9.76 -19.42 2.87
CA GLN A 171 10.53 -19.95 3.99
C GLN A 171 10.07 -21.35 4.37
N LEU A 172 8.75 -21.59 4.39
CA LEU A 172 8.19 -22.90 4.71
C LEU A 172 8.55 -23.96 3.68
N VAL A 173 8.41 -23.65 2.38
CA VAL A 173 8.80 -24.56 1.28
C VAL A 173 10.30 -24.87 1.34
N ALA A 174 11.13 -23.84 1.48
CA ALA A 174 12.58 -24.00 1.54
C ALA A 174 13.02 -24.83 2.76
N ALA A 175 12.44 -24.57 3.94
CA ALA A 175 12.72 -25.34 5.15
C ALA A 175 12.32 -26.81 5.02
N THR A 176 11.15 -27.08 4.43
CA THR A 176 10.66 -28.46 4.24
C THR A 176 11.53 -29.24 3.27
N ALA A 177 11.94 -28.62 2.14
CA ALA A 177 12.86 -29.22 1.19
C ALA A 177 14.25 -29.47 1.81
N HIS A 178 14.78 -28.49 2.54
CA HIS A 178 16.06 -28.61 3.27
C HIS A 178 16.03 -29.78 4.27
N ASP A 179 15.00 -29.86 5.11
CA ASP A 179 14.85 -30.89 6.14
C ASP A 179 14.48 -32.27 5.56
N ALA A 180 13.99 -32.32 4.31
CA ALA A 180 13.81 -33.53 3.53
C ALA A 180 15.12 -34.02 2.86
N GLY A 181 16.24 -33.31 3.05
CA GLY A 181 17.56 -33.71 2.56
C GLY A 181 17.98 -33.05 1.25
N GLN A 182 17.18 -32.15 0.67
CA GLN A 182 17.45 -31.51 -0.61
C GLN A 182 18.38 -30.28 -0.49
N ARG A 183 19.30 -30.26 0.48
CA ARG A 183 20.08 -29.06 0.87
C ARG A 183 20.83 -28.38 -0.28
N GLN A 184 21.29 -29.15 -1.27
CA GLN A 184 22.03 -28.64 -2.42
C GLN A 184 21.13 -28.33 -3.63
N ALA A 185 19.88 -28.79 -3.61
CA ALA A 185 18.92 -28.63 -4.69
C ALA A 185 17.86 -27.55 -4.39
N ILE A 186 17.89 -26.93 -3.20
CA ILE A 186 17.02 -25.82 -2.82
C ILE A 186 17.84 -24.56 -2.51
N ALA A 187 17.36 -23.42 -2.98
CA ALA A 187 17.82 -22.09 -2.57
C ALA A 187 16.64 -21.14 -2.36
N LEU A 188 16.94 -19.96 -1.83
CA LEU A 188 16.01 -18.84 -1.82
C LEU A 188 16.56 -17.75 -2.73
N ARG A 189 15.65 -17.09 -3.47
CA ARG A 189 15.97 -15.95 -4.32
C ARG A 189 15.22 -14.72 -3.81
N PHE A 190 15.98 -13.71 -3.41
CA PHE A 190 15.48 -12.41 -2.98
C PHE A 190 15.57 -11.42 -4.13
N TYR A 191 14.43 -10.99 -4.66
CA TYR A 191 14.40 -10.10 -5.81
C TYR A 191 14.62 -8.63 -5.44
N GLY A 192 14.48 -8.28 -4.16
CA GLY A 192 14.67 -6.92 -3.66
C GLY A 192 13.61 -5.92 -4.17
N GLY A 193 13.62 -4.75 -3.53
CA GLY A 193 12.62 -3.70 -3.75
C GLY A 193 11.37 -3.92 -2.88
N LEU A 194 10.93 -2.85 -2.20
CA LEU A 194 9.57 -2.78 -1.68
C LEU A 194 8.64 -2.82 -2.90
N MET A 195 7.81 -3.85 -3.03
CA MET A 195 6.68 -3.83 -3.96
C MET A 195 5.70 -2.71 -3.56
N ALA A 196 4.68 -2.44 -4.38
CA ALA A 196 3.70 -1.37 -4.11
C ALA A 196 2.98 -1.52 -2.75
N ASP A 197 3.00 -2.72 -2.16
CA ASP A 197 2.47 -3.06 -0.85
C ASP A 197 3.51 -3.00 0.29
N GLY A 198 4.78 -2.67 -0.01
CA GLY A 198 5.88 -2.68 0.93
C GLY A 198 6.51 -4.05 1.19
N ALA A 199 6.10 -5.11 0.47
CA ALA A 199 6.66 -6.45 0.61
C ALA A 199 7.93 -6.60 -0.23
N ALA A 200 8.97 -7.22 0.33
CA ALA A 200 10.09 -7.69 -0.47
C ALA A 200 9.75 -9.08 -1.04
N HIS A 201 9.89 -9.26 -2.35
CA HIS A 201 9.57 -10.55 -2.97
C HIS A 201 10.71 -11.57 -2.79
N ILE A 202 10.35 -12.71 -2.24
CA ILE A 202 11.23 -13.88 -2.10
C ILE A 202 10.53 -15.11 -2.69
N ALA A 203 11.31 -15.95 -3.38
CA ALA A 203 10.85 -17.22 -3.90
C ALA A 203 11.77 -18.37 -3.46
N PRO A 204 11.23 -19.54 -3.08
CA PRO A 204 11.99 -20.77 -3.00
C PRO A 204 12.27 -21.27 -4.42
N VAL A 205 13.53 -21.58 -4.74
CA VAL A 205 13.93 -22.03 -6.07
C VAL A 205 14.59 -23.41 -6.02
N ALA A 206 14.14 -24.33 -6.85
CA ALA A 206 14.88 -25.56 -7.14
C ALA A 206 16.07 -25.26 -8.04
N LEU A 207 17.18 -25.94 -7.79
CA LEU A 207 18.39 -25.92 -8.59
C LEU A 207 18.51 -27.28 -9.30
N ASP A 208 18.40 -27.29 -10.62
CA ASP A 208 18.60 -28.47 -11.45
C ASP A 208 19.46 -28.16 -12.70
N ASP A 209 19.66 -29.15 -13.56
CA ASP A 209 20.47 -29.02 -14.78
C ASP A 209 19.84 -28.07 -15.82
N ASP A 210 18.51 -27.89 -15.78
CA ASP A 210 17.75 -27.03 -16.69
C ASP A 210 17.70 -25.57 -16.20
N GLY A 211 18.04 -25.32 -14.93
CA GLY A 211 18.29 -24.00 -14.38
C GLY A 211 17.70 -23.81 -12.98
N GLU A 212 17.23 -22.59 -12.72
CA GLU A 212 16.53 -22.28 -11.47
C GLU A 212 15.02 -22.23 -11.72
N HIS A 213 14.26 -22.93 -10.88
CA HIS A 213 12.80 -23.00 -10.98
C HIS A 213 12.13 -22.52 -9.71
N ASP A 214 11.26 -21.53 -9.81
CA ASP A 214 10.44 -21.06 -8.69
C ASP A 214 9.43 -22.14 -8.29
N LEU A 215 9.56 -22.63 -7.05
CA LEU A 215 8.76 -23.71 -6.49
C LEU A 215 7.35 -23.28 -6.10
N THR A 216 7.06 -21.98 -6.00
CA THR A 216 5.70 -21.48 -5.73
C THR A 216 4.87 -21.38 -7.00
N SER A 217 5.47 -20.96 -8.12
CA SER A 217 4.78 -20.84 -9.41
C SER A 217 4.96 -22.06 -10.31
N GLY A 218 5.94 -22.92 -10.01
CA GLY A 218 6.34 -24.04 -10.84
C GLY A 218 6.94 -23.61 -12.17
N LYS A 219 7.41 -22.36 -12.32
CA LYS A 219 7.99 -21.82 -13.57
C LYS A 219 9.50 -21.63 -13.44
N ALA A 220 10.18 -21.32 -14.55
CA ALA A 220 11.56 -20.83 -14.47
C ALA A 220 11.62 -19.59 -13.57
N ALA A 221 12.61 -19.53 -12.68
CA ALA A 221 12.81 -18.40 -11.79
C ALA A 221 13.03 -17.14 -12.62
N ALA A 222 12.43 -16.02 -12.19
CA ALA A 222 12.66 -14.74 -12.86
C ALA A 222 14.16 -14.38 -12.83
N PRO A 223 14.70 -13.74 -13.89
CA PRO A 223 16.09 -13.28 -13.89
C PRO A 223 16.31 -12.18 -12.83
N GLY A 224 17.56 -12.04 -12.37
CA GLY A 224 17.95 -11.07 -11.34
C GLY A 224 17.65 -11.53 -9.90
N GLY A 225 17.94 -10.68 -8.92
CA GLY A 225 17.82 -11.03 -7.50
C GLY A 225 19.03 -11.78 -6.93
N VAL A 226 19.14 -11.79 -5.61
CA VAL A 226 20.24 -12.43 -4.87
C VAL A 226 19.81 -13.82 -4.42
N ARG A 227 20.59 -14.83 -4.82
CA ARG A 227 20.43 -16.20 -4.34
C ARG A 227 21.18 -16.38 -3.02
N PHE A 228 20.56 -17.08 -2.09
CA PHE A 228 21.18 -17.49 -0.83
C PHE A 228 20.66 -18.87 -0.39
N SER A 229 21.42 -19.53 0.48
CA SER A 229 21.08 -20.86 0.98
C SER A 229 19.92 -20.78 1.98
N PRO A 230 19.06 -21.81 2.11
CA PRO A 230 18.02 -21.83 3.15
C PRO A 230 18.58 -21.62 4.56
N GLU A 231 19.80 -22.10 4.82
CA GLU A 231 20.51 -21.95 6.09
C GLU A 231 20.82 -20.48 6.43
N ASP A 232 20.96 -19.61 5.43
CA ASP A 232 21.19 -18.17 5.64
C ASP A 232 19.97 -17.47 6.27
N LEU A 233 18.79 -18.11 6.33
CA LEU A 233 17.64 -17.63 7.12
C LEU A 233 17.98 -17.49 8.61
N VAL A 234 18.89 -18.30 9.14
CA VAL A 234 19.36 -18.19 10.53
C VAL A 234 20.06 -16.85 10.75
N GLU A 235 20.92 -16.47 9.82
CA GLU A 235 21.65 -15.19 9.91
C GLU A 235 20.77 -14.00 9.52
N ALA A 236 19.80 -14.19 8.64
CA ALA A 236 18.77 -13.20 8.34
C ALA A 236 17.95 -12.86 9.60
N TYR A 237 17.51 -13.88 10.36
CA TYR A 237 16.84 -13.70 11.65
C TYR A 237 17.73 -12.97 12.65
N ALA A 238 19.00 -13.37 12.76
CA ALA A 238 19.95 -12.70 13.65
C ALA A 238 20.08 -11.20 13.33
N ARG A 239 20.17 -10.83 12.05
CA ARG A 239 20.26 -9.42 11.63
C ARG A 239 18.96 -8.65 11.84
N ALA A 240 17.81 -9.25 11.50
CA ALA A 240 16.49 -8.63 11.69
C ALA A 240 16.23 -8.25 13.16
N HIS A 241 16.86 -8.93 14.11
CA HIS A 241 16.73 -8.67 15.55
C HIS A 241 17.97 -8.03 16.20
N GLY A 242 18.94 -7.55 15.41
CA GLY A 242 20.13 -6.86 15.94
C GLY A 242 21.12 -7.76 16.71
N LEU A 243 21.07 -9.07 16.48
CA LEU A 243 21.94 -10.09 17.09
C LEU A 243 23.12 -10.50 16.18
N ALA A 244 23.19 -9.93 14.98
CA ALA A 244 24.33 -10.01 14.06
C ALA A 244 24.56 -8.67 13.39
N SER A 245 25.81 -8.37 13.05
CA SER A 245 26.16 -7.17 12.29
C SER A 245 25.54 -7.22 10.91
N SER A 246 25.05 -6.06 10.44
CA SER A 246 24.69 -5.91 9.02
C SER A 246 25.96 -6.09 8.17
N PRO A 247 25.94 -6.88 7.09
CA PRO A 247 27.09 -6.97 6.20
C PRO A 247 27.42 -5.57 5.70
N ALA A 248 28.68 -5.15 5.86
CA ALA A 248 29.15 -3.90 5.29
C ALA A 248 28.84 -3.92 3.79
N ALA A 249 28.19 -2.87 3.29
CA ALA A 249 27.91 -2.74 1.86
C ALA A 249 29.24 -2.92 1.10
N ALA A 250 29.35 -3.96 0.28
CA ALA A 250 30.58 -4.26 -0.43
C ALA A 250 31.00 -3.04 -1.28
N PRO A 251 32.31 -2.71 -1.36
CA PRO A 251 32.78 -1.60 -2.18
C PRO A 251 32.36 -1.77 -3.65
N ARG A 252 31.71 -0.75 -4.21
CA ARG A 252 31.09 -0.67 -5.56
C ARG A 252 31.98 -1.04 -6.77
N ALA A 253 33.27 -1.33 -6.62
CA ALA A 253 34.24 -1.22 -7.71
C ALA A 253 34.49 -2.50 -8.56
N ALA A 254 33.96 -3.67 -8.20
CA ALA A 254 34.39 -4.93 -8.83
C ALA A 254 33.41 -5.60 -9.83
N LEU A 255 32.14 -5.18 -9.90
CA LEU A 255 31.12 -5.86 -10.74
C LEU A 255 30.90 -5.24 -12.14
N ALA A 256 31.61 -4.16 -12.48
CA ALA A 256 31.44 -3.48 -13.78
C ALA A 256 32.34 -4.00 -14.93
N GLN A 257 33.18 -5.03 -14.71
CA GLN A 257 34.16 -5.48 -15.73
C GLN A 257 33.97 -6.92 -16.23
N GLY A 258 32.80 -7.53 -16.03
CA GLY A 258 32.64 -8.98 -16.20
C GLY A 258 31.61 -9.47 -17.23
N PHE A 259 31.19 -8.72 -18.24
CA PHE A 259 30.32 -9.27 -19.31
C PHE A 259 30.62 -8.61 -20.67
N SER A 260 31.69 -9.07 -21.32
CA SER A 260 31.80 -9.00 -22.78
C SER A 260 32.58 -10.21 -23.26
N GLY A 261 31.87 -11.19 -23.80
CA GLY A 261 32.44 -12.43 -24.32
C GLY A 261 31.44 -13.13 -25.24
N ALA A 262 31.49 -12.77 -26.53
CA ALA A 262 31.02 -13.61 -27.63
C ALA A 262 32.19 -13.84 -28.60
N PRO A 263 32.28 -14.99 -29.28
CA PRO A 263 33.52 -15.48 -29.85
C PRO A 263 33.79 -15.02 -31.29
N GLY A 264 35.04 -14.65 -31.54
CA GLY A 264 35.84 -15.13 -32.67
C GLY A 264 35.61 -14.55 -34.07
N THR A 265 36.56 -13.73 -34.52
CA THR A 265 37.26 -13.94 -35.81
C THR A 265 38.63 -13.24 -35.78
N ALA A 266 39.66 -13.97 -36.24
CA ALA A 266 41.08 -13.58 -36.31
C ALA A 266 41.31 -12.32 -37.19
N ALA A 267 42.38 -11.51 -37.06
CA ALA A 267 43.79 -11.84 -37.32
C ALA A 267 44.73 -10.65 -36.92
N PRO A 268 46.07 -10.75 -37.07
CA PRO A 268 47.05 -10.31 -36.05
C PRO A 268 47.91 -9.07 -36.38
N GLY A 269 48.62 -8.59 -35.34
CA GLY A 269 49.85 -7.78 -35.41
C GLY A 269 49.73 -6.45 -34.68
N ALA A 270 50.70 -5.91 -33.94
CA ALA A 270 52.00 -6.35 -33.49
C ALA A 270 52.49 -5.32 -32.42
N LEU A 271 53.45 -5.74 -31.58
CA LEU A 271 54.50 -4.93 -30.93
C LEU A 271 54.15 -3.95 -29.77
N LEU A 272 54.44 -4.46 -28.56
CA LEU A 272 55.15 -3.89 -27.38
C LEU A 272 55.93 -2.54 -27.56
N PRO A 273 56.50 -1.92 -26.49
CA PRO A 273 55.93 -1.19 -25.34
C PRO A 273 56.77 0.13 -25.14
N PRO A 274 57.20 0.64 -23.94
CA PRO A 274 56.69 0.65 -22.55
C PRO A 274 56.71 2.05 -21.85
N ALA A 275 56.29 2.04 -20.57
CA ALA A 275 56.91 2.71 -19.41
C ALA A 275 56.50 4.13 -18.93
N ALA A 276 56.73 4.28 -17.60
CA ALA A 276 56.78 5.44 -16.71
C ALA A 276 55.43 5.90 -16.10
N ALA A 277 55.15 5.67 -14.80
CA ALA A 277 55.78 6.18 -13.57
C ALA A 277 55.50 7.67 -13.30
N SER A 278 54.87 7.98 -12.16
CA SER A 278 54.93 9.25 -11.38
C SER A 278 54.07 9.11 -10.10
N THR A 279 54.68 8.88 -8.93
CA THR A 279 54.90 9.85 -7.81
C THR A 279 53.63 10.27 -7.06
N GLN A 280 53.40 9.73 -5.87
CA GLN A 280 53.76 10.31 -4.56
C GLN A 280 53.14 11.70 -4.26
N SER A 281 52.27 11.75 -3.26
CA SER A 281 52.16 12.88 -2.33
C SER A 281 51.61 12.39 -0.97
N LEU A 282 52.49 12.41 0.03
CA LEU A 282 52.21 12.54 1.47
C LEU A 282 51.76 14.00 1.70
N GLY A 283 50.88 14.38 2.61
CA GLY A 283 50.16 13.74 3.70
C GLY A 283 49.54 14.88 4.53
N THR A 284 48.74 14.56 5.54
CA THR A 284 48.67 15.35 6.79
C THR A 284 47.86 14.59 7.83
N GLN A 285 48.41 14.57 9.03
CA GLN A 285 47.91 13.91 10.22
C GLN A 285 46.72 14.68 10.79
N SER A 286 45.73 13.95 11.33
CA SER A 286 44.83 14.49 12.35
C SER A 286 44.67 13.47 13.47
N LEU A 287 44.92 13.94 14.67
CA LEU A 287 44.98 13.21 15.93
C LEU A 287 43.58 13.01 16.52
N GLY A 288 43.38 11.83 17.11
CA GLY A 288 42.66 11.67 18.37
C GLY A 288 41.14 11.87 18.34
N SER A 289 40.39 10.78 18.24
CA SER A 289 39.05 10.68 18.83
C SER A 289 38.81 9.23 19.26
N THR A 290 38.56 9.06 20.55
CA THR A 290 38.15 7.83 21.23
C THR A 290 36.93 7.18 20.54
N PRO A 291 36.85 5.84 20.47
CA PRO A 291 35.71 5.18 19.85
C PRO A 291 34.50 5.21 20.79
N THR A 292 33.63 6.20 20.62
CA THR A 292 32.28 6.15 21.17
C THR A 292 31.51 5.11 20.36
N THR A 293 31.26 3.94 20.96
CA THR A 293 30.44 2.90 20.34
C THR A 293 29.02 3.46 20.14
N PRO A 294 28.51 3.61 18.91
CA PRO A 294 27.13 4.04 18.72
C PRO A 294 26.23 2.90 19.18
N ARG A 295 25.50 3.12 20.28
CA ARG A 295 24.44 2.24 20.74
C ARG A 295 23.25 2.48 19.80
N PRO A 296 22.82 1.52 18.96
CA PRO A 296 21.66 1.73 18.12
C PRO A 296 20.44 1.85 19.04
N ARG A 297 19.80 3.03 19.02
CA ARG A 297 18.44 3.18 19.52
C ARG A 297 17.54 2.44 18.56
N ALA A 298 17.15 1.21 18.92
CA ALA A 298 15.99 0.57 18.31
C ALA A 298 14.79 1.50 18.56
N SER A 299 14.29 2.14 17.50
CA SER A 299 12.98 2.81 17.55
C SER A 299 11.94 1.72 17.85
N ALA A 300 11.02 2.02 18.77
CA ALA A 300 9.96 1.13 19.21
C ALA A 300 8.76 1.13 18.23
N ASP A 301 8.95 1.59 16.98
CA ASP A 301 7.89 1.75 15.99
C ASP A 301 7.70 0.44 15.20
N SER A 302 6.79 -0.39 15.70
CA SER A 302 6.49 -1.73 15.20
C SER A 302 5.92 -1.75 13.76
N ALA A 303 6.80 -1.89 12.77
CA ALA A 303 6.57 -2.87 11.71
C ALA A 303 6.90 -4.26 12.28
N ARG A 304 6.10 -5.29 12.02
CA ARG A 304 6.54 -6.67 12.30
C ARG A 304 7.87 -6.84 11.52
N PRO A 305 9.01 -7.08 12.18
CA PRO A 305 10.28 -7.17 11.48
C PRO A 305 10.19 -8.31 10.46
N THR A 306 10.40 -8.00 9.17
CA THR A 306 10.56 -9.03 8.15
C THR A 306 11.94 -9.65 8.33
N LEU A 307 12.09 -10.95 8.07
CA LEU A 307 13.39 -11.62 8.16
C LEU A 307 14.41 -11.00 7.19
N PHE A 308 13.91 -10.35 6.14
CA PHE A 308 14.71 -9.72 5.11
C PHE A 308 15.05 -8.24 5.33
N ALA A 309 14.55 -7.61 6.41
CA ALA A 309 15.00 -6.27 6.81
C ALA A 309 16.52 -6.22 7.10
N GLY A 310 17.14 -7.38 7.39
CA GLY A 310 18.57 -7.53 7.60
C GLY A 310 19.39 -7.92 6.35
N MET A 311 18.79 -8.05 5.16
CA MET A 311 19.54 -8.31 3.93
C MET A 311 20.08 -6.99 3.35
N PRO A 312 21.28 -6.98 2.72
CA PRO A 312 21.76 -5.80 2.03
C PRO A 312 20.78 -5.41 0.91
N PRO A 313 20.57 -4.10 0.66
CA PRO A 313 19.69 -3.65 -0.42
C PRO A 313 20.18 -4.22 -1.75
N ASN A 314 19.30 -4.94 -2.46
CA ASN A 314 19.61 -5.43 -3.80
C ASN A 314 19.74 -4.24 -4.76
N GLN A 315 20.89 -4.10 -5.41
CA GLN A 315 21.13 -3.03 -6.39
C GLN A 315 20.60 -3.39 -7.79
N ASP A 316 20.25 -4.66 -8.02
CA ASP A 316 19.50 -5.10 -9.20
C ASP A 316 18.02 -4.75 -9.00
N ARG A 317 17.69 -3.47 -9.22
CA ARG A 317 16.30 -3.01 -9.30
C ARG A 317 15.60 -3.80 -10.40
N TYR A 318 14.40 -4.30 -10.07
CA TYR A 318 13.42 -4.72 -11.06
C TYR A 318 13.31 -3.63 -12.15
N PRO A 319 13.61 -3.92 -13.44
CA PRO A 319 13.61 -2.92 -14.50
C PRO A 319 12.21 -2.44 -14.91
N GLY A 320 11.17 -2.78 -14.15
CA GLY A 320 9.81 -2.36 -14.41
C GLY A 320 9.55 -0.94 -13.97
N ALA A 321 9.40 -0.04 -14.94
CA ALA A 321 8.73 1.23 -14.72
C ALA A 321 7.28 0.94 -14.30
N LEU A 322 6.94 1.39 -13.09
CA LEU A 322 5.57 1.46 -12.61
C LEU A 322 4.70 2.28 -13.60
N PRO A 323 3.40 1.98 -13.74
CA PRO A 323 2.48 2.76 -14.56
C PRO A 323 2.53 4.25 -14.20
N LEU A 324 2.24 5.11 -15.19
CA LEU A 324 2.47 6.57 -15.24
C LEU A 324 1.96 7.42 -14.05
N TYR A 325 1.26 6.86 -13.08
CA TYR A 325 0.91 7.52 -11.81
C TYR A 325 2.02 7.46 -10.74
N ALA A 326 3.04 6.61 -10.90
CA ALA A 326 4.15 6.49 -9.96
C ALA A 326 5.34 7.44 -10.23
N SER A 327 5.46 8.00 -11.43
CA SER A 327 6.55 8.93 -11.77
C SER A 327 6.44 10.28 -11.03
N ARG A 328 5.30 10.57 -10.41
CA ARG A 328 5.11 11.71 -9.50
C ARG A 328 5.30 11.36 -8.02
N ALA A 329 5.47 10.08 -7.67
CA ALA A 329 5.71 9.62 -6.30
C ALA A 329 7.20 9.32 -6.00
N VAL A 330 8.06 9.33 -7.02
CA VAL A 330 9.49 9.10 -6.87
C VAL A 330 10.22 10.17 -7.66
N ALA A 331 10.63 11.25 -6.99
CA ALA A 331 11.55 12.22 -7.56
C ALA A 331 12.91 11.54 -7.88
N PRO A 332 13.62 11.94 -8.95
CA PRO A 332 14.92 11.39 -9.31
C PRO A 332 15.99 11.74 -8.25
N PRO A 333 16.98 10.87 -8.00
CA PRO A 333 18.01 11.14 -7.00
C PRO A 333 19.08 12.08 -7.58
N GLY A 334 19.06 13.31 -7.09
CA GLY A 334 20.14 14.28 -7.22
C GLY A 334 20.21 15.31 -6.09
N GLY A 335 19.32 15.25 -5.09
CA GLY A 335 19.34 16.11 -3.90
C GLY A 335 19.88 15.35 -2.71
N SER A 336 20.87 15.93 -2.03
CA SER A 336 21.51 15.43 -0.81
C SER A 336 20.53 15.18 0.34
N ASP A 337 20.70 14.02 0.99
CA ASP A 337 19.97 13.53 2.15
C ASP A 337 20.22 14.35 3.43
N ASP A 338 19.36 15.34 3.74
CA ASP A 338 19.16 15.76 5.15
C ASP A 338 17.77 16.34 5.46
N GLU A 339 16.83 16.36 4.51
CA GLU A 339 15.42 16.61 4.80
C GLU A 339 14.57 15.63 3.97
N ASP A 340 13.81 14.76 4.63
CA ASP A 340 12.77 13.96 3.98
C ASP A 340 11.69 14.96 3.47
N PRO A 341 11.58 15.22 2.15
CA PRO A 341 10.73 16.29 1.62
C PRO A 341 9.24 16.00 1.81
N MET A 342 8.88 14.79 2.25
CA MET A 342 7.50 14.41 2.57
C MET A 342 7.03 14.89 3.95
N LEU A 343 7.92 15.36 4.82
CA LEU A 343 7.55 15.93 6.13
C LEU A 343 7.23 17.43 6.08
N GLY A 344 7.58 18.13 4.99
CA GLY A 344 7.47 19.60 4.88
C GLY A 344 6.06 20.16 4.61
N ASN A 345 5.05 19.33 4.31
CA ASN A 345 3.68 19.83 4.09
C ASN A 345 2.59 18.76 4.33
N GLN A 346 2.70 18.00 5.43
CA GLN A 346 1.86 16.82 5.66
C GLN A 346 0.35 17.09 5.76
N GLY A 347 -0.04 18.31 6.13
CA GLY A 347 -1.45 18.72 6.14
C GLY A 347 -2.15 18.56 4.78
N ARG A 348 -1.44 18.80 3.68
CA ARG A 348 -1.97 18.59 2.31
C ARG A 348 -2.07 17.12 1.95
N THR A 349 -1.30 16.27 2.60
CA THR A 349 -1.28 14.81 2.41
C THR A 349 -2.58 14.16 2.84
N CYS A 350 -3.34 14.81 3.73
CA CYS A 350 -4.65 14.32 4.17
C CYS A 350 -5.61 14.07 2.99
N ALA A 351 -5.60 14.93 1.98
CA ALA A 351 -6.41 14.76 0.78
C ALA A 351 -6.09 13.46 0.00
N TYR A 352 -4.88 12.93 0.17
CA TYR A 352 -4.43 11.68 -0.46
C TYR A 352 -4.69 10.45 0.41
N VAL A 353 -5.05 10.63 1.68
CA VAL A 353 -5.46 9.54 2.59
C VAL A 353 -6.92 9.18 2.36
N VAL A 354 -7.79 10.17 2.13
CA VAL A 354 -9.21 9.94 1.88
C VAL A 354 -9.41 9.27 0.53
N ARG A 355 -10.17 8.17 0.53
CA ARG A 355 -10.52 7.42 -0.68
C ARG A 355 -11.90 7.82 -1.16
N MET A 356 -12.11 7.82 -2.47
CA MET A 356 -13.41 8.14 -3.08
C MET A 356 -14.51 7.17 -2.62
N ALA A 357 -14.12 5.93 -2.23
CA ALA A 357 -14.97 4.97 -1.51
C ALA A 357 -15.77 5.56 -0.34
N ALA A 358 -15.24 6.58 0.35
CA ALA A 358 -15.92 7.19 1.49
C ALA A 358 -17.25 7.87 1.13
N LEU A 359 -17.46 8.21 -0.16
CA LEU A 359 -18.73 8.75 -0.66
C LEU A 359 -19.82 7.68 -0.81
N ILE A 360 -19.42 6.41 -0.94
CA ILE A 360 -20.33 5.26 -1.00
C ILE A 360 -19.74 4.11 -0.19
N PRO A 361 -19.87 4.15 1.15
CA PRO A 361 -19.39 3.07 2.00
C PRO A 361 -20.03 1.75 1.57
N VAL A 362 -19.25 0.67 1.64
CA VAL A 362 -19.75 -0.67 1.31
C VAL A 362 -20.89 -1.00 2.27
N ALA A 363 -22.04 -1.36 1.73
CA ALA A 363 -23.22 -1.74 2.48
C ALA A 363 -23.50 -3.23 2.30
N VAL A 364 -23.79 -3.94 3.38
CA VAL A 364 -24.23 -5.34 3.37
C VAL A 364 -25.56 -5.46 4.12
N ASP A 365 -26.49 -6.22 3.56
CA ASP A 365 -27.74 -6.57 4.24
C ASP A 365 -27.48 -7.65 5.28
N VAL A 366 -27.71 -7.31 6.55
CA VAL A 366 -27.55 -8.17 7.71
C VAL A 366 -28.91 -8.65 8.19
N ALA A 367 -29.16 -9.95 8.09
CA ALA A 367 -30.35 -10.55 8.67
C ALA A 367 -30.29 -10.49 10.20
N THR A 368 -31.36 -10.01 10.81
CA THR A 368 -31.57 -9.94 12.26
C THR A 368 -32.87 -10.64 12.63
N GLY A 369 -33.05 -10.95 13.92
CA GLY A 369 -34.30 -11.54 14.41
C GLY A 369 -35.56 -10.69 14.17
N SER A 370 -35.40 -9.40 13.85
CA SER A 370 -36.49 -8.44 13.59
C SER A 370 -36.58 -7.96 12.14
N GLY A 371 -35.78 -8.52 11.21
CA GLY A 371 -35.75 -8.10 9.80
C GLY A 371 -34.34 -7.89 9.26
N TRP A 372 -34.20 -7.08 8.22
CA TRP A 372 -32.90 -6.78 7.61
C TRP A 372 -32.39 -5.41 8.07
N LEU A 373 -31.10 -5.33 8.39
CA LEU A 373 -30.39 -4.09 8.67
C LEU A 373 -29.27 -3.91 7.65
N VAL A 374 -29.07 -2.68 7.17
CA VAL A 374 -27.90 -2.36 6.34
C VAL A 374 -26.72 -2.05 7.26
N GLY A 375 -25.64 -2.81 7.13
CA GLY A 375 -24.39 -2.60 7.88
C GLY A 375 -23.23 -2.24 6.95
N GLU A 376 -22.26 -1.46 7.45
CA GLU A 376 -20.99 -1.25 6.77
C GLU A 376 -19.95 -2.22 7.35
N PRO A 377 -19.43 -3.19 6.56
CA PRO A 377 -18.44 -4.12 7.07
C PRO A 377 -17.11 -3.39 7.26
N ARG A 378 -16.58 -3.40 8.49
CA ARG A 378 -15.28 -2.82 8.82
C ARG A 378 -14.35 -3.85 9.40
N ARG A 379 -13.07 -3.76 9.01
CA ARG A 379 -12.00 -4.46 9.70
C ARG A 379 -11.78 -3.80 11.05
N GLN A 380 -11.54 -4.58 12.10
CA GLN A 380 -11.11 -4.02 13.37
C GLN A 380 -9.76 -3.29 13.14
N PRO A 381 -9.68 -1.98 13.44
CA PRO A 381 -8.50 -1.21 13.15
C PRO A 381 -7.35 -1.63 14.06
N THR A 382 -6.14 -1.67 13.50
CA THR A 382 -4.92 -1.91 14.29
C THR A 382 -4.51 -0.64 15.04
N PRO A 383 -3.77 -0.75 16.17
CA PRO A 383 -3.26 0.43 16.88
C PRO A 383 -2.49 1.39 15.98
N ARG A 384 -1.63 0.85 15.09
CA ARG A 384 -0.86 1.63 14.12
C ARG A 384 -1.73 2.39 13.12
N HIS A 385 -2.84 1.79 12.68
CA HIS A 385 -3.80 2.49 11.82
C HIS A 385 -4.44 3.68 12.56
N LEU A 386 -4.86 3.48 13.81
CA LEU A 386 -5.46 4.54 14.63
C LEU A 386 -4.48 5.68 14.89
N GLU A 387 -3.21 5.38 15.21
CA GLU A 387 -2.15 6.39 15.38
C GLU A 387 -1.93 7.20 14.10
N ARG A 388 -1.86 6.51 12.95
CA ARG A 388 -1.74 7.17 11.65
C ARG A 388 -2.92 8.09 11.37
N MET A 389 -4.15 7.63 11.58
CA MET A 389 -5.34 8.47 11.37
C MET A 389 -5.38 9.65 12.34
N ALA A 390 -4.97 9.47 13.59
CA ALA A 390 -4.87 10.56 14.55
C ALA A 390 -3.83 11.63 14.13
N SER A 391 -2.66 11.22 13.62
CA SER A 391 -1.65 12.15 13.08
C SER A 391 -2.21 12.97 11.92
N VAL A 392 -2.81 12.29 10.95
CA VAL A 392 -3.40 12.92 9.76
C VAL A 392 -4.51 13.90 10.14
N LEU A 393 -5.38 13.56 11.09
CA LEU A 393 -6.40 14.47 11.61
C LEU A 393 -5.78 15.69 12.31
N SER A 394 -4.73 15.50 13.10
CA SER A 394 -4.03 16.60 13.78
C SER A 394 -3.37 17.56 12.78
N GLU A 395 -2.76 17.03 11.71
CA GLU A 395 -2.13 17.84 10.67
C GLU A 395 -3.17 18.62 9.85
N ALA A 396 -4.30 17.99 9.53
CA ALA A 396 -5.41 18.67 8.87
C ALA A 396 -6.01 19.77 9.77
N GLU A 397 -6.11 19.53 11.08
CA GLU A 397 -6.53 20.55 12.06
C GLU A 397 -5.55 21.73 12.10
N ILE A 398 -4.24 21.50 12.03
CA ILE A 398 -3.26 22.60 11.93
C ILE A 398 -3.45 23.37 10.62
N LEU A 399 -3.58 22.67 9.49
CA LEU A 399 -3.76 23.29 8.18
C LEU A 399 -5.06 24.12 8.09
N SER A 400 -6.12 23.71 8.77
CA SER A 400 -7.40 24.43 8.77
C SER A 400 -7.34 25.80 9.45
N HIS A 401 -6.28 26.08 10.22
CA HIS A 401 -6.02 27.39 10.83
C HIS A 401 -5.06 28.27 10.00
N GLY A 402 -4.60 27.79 8.84
CA GLY A 402 -3.73 28.56 7.94
C GLY A 402 -4.43 29.78 7.32
N GLU A 403 -3.65 30.71 6.78
CA GLU A 403 -4.20 31.92 6.14
C GLU A 403 -4.83 31.62 4.77
N ASP A 404 -4.33 30.58 4.10
CA ASP A 404 -4.72 30.22 2.75
C ASP A 404 -6.12 29.58 2.69
N LEU A 405 -7.03 30.19 1.92
CA LEU A 405 -8.41 29.71 1.85
C LEU A 405 -8.56 28.35 1.13
N ALA A 406 -7.74 28.05 0.11
CA ALA A 406 -7.81 26.76 -0.58
C ALA A 406 -7.38 25.64 0.37
N ASP A 407 -6.26 25.84 1.07
CA ASP A 407 -5.74 24.89 2.05
C ASP A 407 -6.71 24.69 3.20
N ARG A 408 -7.33 25.76 3.72
CA ARG A 408 -8.35 25.67 4.76
C ARG A 408 -9.57 24.87 4.31
N LEU A 409 -10.13 25.15 3.13
CA LEU A 409 -11.29 24.42 2.61
C LEU A 409 -10.98 22.93 2.44
N MET A 410 -9.81 22.61 1.89
CA MET A 410 -9.38 21.22 1.74
C MET A 410 -9.13 20.54 3.09
N ALA A 411 -8.57 21.25 4.06
CA ALA A 411 -8.39 20.75 5.42
C ALA A 411 -9.72 20.47 6.13
N TYR A 412 -10.71 21.37 6.03
CA TYR A 412 -12.04 21.15 6.58
C TYR A 412 -12.74 19.95 5.92
N ALA A 413 -12.68 19.86 4.58
CA ALA A 413 -13.23 18.73 3.84
C ALA A 413 -12.60 17.40 4.28
N CYS A 414 -11.29 17.39 4.48
CA CYS A 414 -10.55 16.25 4.98
C CYS A 414 -10.95 15.85 6.41
N LEU A 415 -11.04 16.81 7.33
CA LEU A 415 -11.48 16.58 8.71
C LEU A 415 -12.91 16.04 8.76
N ALA A 416 -13.80 16.58 7.92
CA ALA A 416 -15.18 16.11 7.79
C ALA A 416 -15.25 14.66 7.27
N ALA A 417 -14.42 14.33 6.27
CA ALA A 417 -14.37 12.98 5.69
C ALA A 417 -13.73 11.94 6.63
N LEU A 418 -12.52 12.23 7.14
CA LEU A 418 -11.77 11.29 7.98
C LEU A 418 -12.25 11.24 9.42
N GLY A 419 -12.73 12.34 9.98
CA GLY A 419 -13.14 12.37 11.39
C GLY A 419 -14.32 11.44 11.64
N ALA A 420 -15.25 11.35 10.69
CA ALA A 420 -16.36 10.41 10.73
C ALA A 420 -15.88 8.95 10.72
N SER A 421 -15.05 8.57 9.74
CA SER A 421 -14.55 7.19 9.63
C SER A 421 -13.64 6.81 10.79
N THR A 422 -12.73 7.70 11.21
CA THR A 422 -11.83 7.50 12.34
C THR A 422 -12.59 7.41 13.65
N GLY A 423 -13.68 8.19 13.81
CA GLY A 423 -14.54 8.09 14.97
C GLY A 423 -15.14 6.70 15.13
N VAL A 424 -15.61 6.09 14.04
CA VAL A 424 -16.09 4.70 14.04
C VAL A 424 -14.95 3.72 14.35
N ASP A 425 -13.78 3.88 13.72
CA ASP A 425 -12.62 3.02 13.94
C ASP A 425 -12.17 3.04 15.42
N MET A 426 -12.09 4.22 16.02
CA MET A 426 -11.79 4.38 17.45
C MET A 426 -12.86 3.73 18.34
N ALA A 427 -14.13 3.82 17.98
CA ALA A 427 -15.20 3.14 18.73
C ALA A 427 -15.06 1.62 18.66
N LEU A 428 -14.73 1.06 17.48
CA LEU A 428 -14.49 -0.37 17.28
C LEU A 428 -13.26 -0.86 18.06
N ALA A 429 -12.28 0.00 18.28
CA ALA A 429 -11.13 -0.27 19.14
C ALA A 429 -11.40 -0.11 20.64
N GLY A 430 -12.62 0.29 21.04
CA GLY A 430 -12.98 0.56 22.44
C GLY A 430 -12.62 1.96 22.95
N GLU A 431 -12.06 2.82 22.11
CA GLU A 431 -11.58 4.18 22.42
C GLU A 431 -12.71 5.22 22.33
N ARG A 432 -13.76 5.07 23.16
CA ARG A 432 -15.00 5.87 23.08
C ARG A 432 -14.79 7.39 23.18
N ARG A 433 -13.83 7.82 24.01
CA ARG A 433 -13.53 9.25 24.19
C ARG A 433 -12.91 9.85 22.92
N LEU A 434 -11.94 9.15 22.33
CA LEU A 434 -11.30 9.58 21.09
C LEU A 434 -12.28 9.54 19.92
N SER A 435 -13.13 8.51 19.87
CA SER A 435 -14.25 8.44 18.93
C SER A 435 -15.15 9.67 18.99
N THR A 436 -15.61 10.03 20.19
CA THR A 436 -16.48 11.22 20.39
C THR A 436 -15.77 12.50 19.96
N ALA A 437 -14.48 12.65 20.29
CA ALA A 437 -13.69 13.81 19.90
C ALA A 437 -13.50 13.91 18.37
N ALA A 438 -13.23 12.78 17.70
CA ALA A 438 -13.10 12.74 16.24
C ALA A 438 -14.40 13.11 15.53
N LEU A 439 -15.54 12.62 16.02
CA LEU A 439 -16.87 12.96 15.50
C LEU A 439 -17.21 14.44 15.71
N ALA A 440 -16.94 14.98 16.91
CA ALA A 440 -17.17 16.39 17.20
C ALA A 440 -16.30 17.31 16.33
N ARG A 441 -15.05 16.92 16.06
CA ARG A 441 -14.16 17.63 15.14
C ARG A 441 -14.66 17.58 13.70
N ALA A 442 -15.15 16.42 13.23
CA ALA A 442 -15.72 16.29 11.90
C ALA A 442 -16.91 17.25 11.72
N GLU A 443 -17.79 17.34 12.72
CA GLU A 443 -18.95 18.24 12.68
C GLU A 443 -18.54 19.72 12.71
N ALA A 444 -17.61 20.09 13.59
CA ALA A 444 -17.07 21.45 13.64
C ALA A 444 -16.40 21.85 12.31
N ALA A 445 -15.70 20.91 11.65
CA ALA A 445 -15.10 21.14 10.35
C ALA A 445 -16.13 21.31 9.23
N ARG A 446 -17.27 20.60 9.27
CA ARG A 446 -18.37 20.82 8.32
C ARG A 446 -18.94 22.23 8.45
N GLU A 447 -19.21 22.66 9.68
CA GLU A 447 -19.74 23.98 9.97
C GLU A 447 -18.76 25.09 9.52
N ALA A 448 -17.49 25.00 9.95
CA ALA A 448 -16.47 25.97 9.56
C ALA A 448 -16.22 25.98 8.04
N GLY A 449 -16.25 24.81 7.40
CA GLY A 449 -16.15 24.67 5.95
C GLY A 449 -17.32 25.33 5.23
N ARG A 450 -18.55 25.13 5.70
CA ARG A 450 -19.77 25.79 5.19
C ARG A 450 -19.67 27.30 5.27
N GLU A 451 -19.26 27.83 6.41
CA GLU A 451 -19.06 29.28 6.60
C GLU A 451 -17.98 29.82 5.66
N ALA A 452 -16.86 29.11 5.52
CA ALA A 452 -15.78 29.50 4.62
C ALA A 452 -16.22 29.50 3.15
N LEU A 453 -17.00 28.49 2.73
CA LEU A 453 -17.57 28.43 1.38
C LEU A 453 -18.55 29.56 1.10
N ALA A 454 -19.40 29.92 2.07
CA ALA A 454 -20.38 30.99 1.95
C ALA A 454 -19.73 32.40 1.81
N GLN A 455 -18.50 32.57 2.28
CA GLN A 455 -17.75 33.83 2.13
C GLN A 455 -17.15 34.01 0.74
N VAL A 456 -17.04 32.95 -0.06
CA VAL A 456 -16.46 33.01 -1.41
C VAL A 456 -17.48 33.56 -2.41
N ARG A 457 -17.12 34.66 -3.05
CA ARG A 457 -17.82 35.15 -4.24
C ARG A 457 -17.26 34.46 -5.48
N TRP A 458 -17.84 33.33 -5.87
CA TRP A 458 -17.37 32.50 -6.98
C TRP A 458 -17.39 33.20 -8.34
N ASP A 459 -18.23 34.23 -8.50
CA ASP A 459 -18.32 35.07 -9.70
C ASP A 459 -17.25 36.18 -9.78
N SER A 460 -16.43 36.34 -8.73
CA SER A 460 -15.40 37.37 -8.65
C SER A 460 -14.02 36.89 -9.12
N ASP A 461 -13.09 37.83 -9.36
CA ASP A 461 -11.68 37.52 -9.65
C ASP A 461 -11.02 36.68 -8.55
N ALA A 462 -11.36 36.95 -7.28
CA ALA A 462 -10.87 36.15 -6.15
C ALA A 462 -11.40 34.71 -6.19
N GLY A 463 -12.67 34.53 -6.56
CA GLY A 463 -13.27 33.21 -6.78
C GLY A 463 -12.61 32.45 -7.94
N ALA A 464 -12.31 33.14 -9.05
CA ALA A 464 -11.58 32.56 -10.18
C ALA A 464 -10.16 32.13 -9.80
N GLN A 465 -9.43 32.95 -9.03
CA GLN A 465 -8.12 32.59 -8.51
C GLN A 465 -8.19 31.39 -7.56
N LEU A 466 -9.20 31.33 -6.69
CA LEU A 466 -9.41 30.19 -5.80
C LEU A 466 -9.69 28.91 -6.59
N ARG A 467 -10.57 28.95 -7.61
CA ARG A 467 -10.81 27.82 -8.52
C ARG A 467 -9.52 27.33 -9.18
N GLN A 468 -8.75 28.25 -9.74
CA GLN A 468 -7.49 27.92 -10.40
C GLN A 468 -6.52 27.23 -9.43
N ARG A 469 -6.44 27.71 -8.19
CA ARG A 469 -5.59 27.10 -7.16
C ARG A 469 -6.07 25.72 -6.73
N LEU A 470 -7.37 25.55 -6.50
CA LEU A 470 -7.97 24.24 -6.21
C LEU A 470 -7.69 23.24 -7.36
N ALA A 471 -7.84 23.67 -8.61
CA ALA A 471 -7.56 22.82 -9.77
C ALA A 471 -6.07 22.48 -9.92
N LEU A 472 -5.16 23.43 -9.68
CA LEU A 472 -3.71 23.21 -9.86
C LEU A 472 -3.07 22.45 -8.70
N GLU A 473 -3.40 22.80 -7.45
CA GLU A 473 -2.76 22.24 -6.26
C GLU A 473 -3.48 20.97 -5.76
N TYR A 474 -4.78 20.84 -6.06
CA TYR A 474 -5.62 19.72 -5.63
C TYR A 474 -6.35 19.04 -6.80
N GLY A 475 -5.86 19.20 -8.03
CA GLY A 475 -6.39 18.56 -9.23
C GLY A 475 -6.40 17.03 -9.10
N GLY A 476 -7.58 16.48 -8.80
CA GLY A 476 -7.80 15.05 -8.50
C GLY A 476 -8.38 14.78 -7.11
N ARG A 477 -8.42 15.79 -6.23
CA ARG A 477 -8.91 15.69 -4.85
C ARG A 477 -9.95 16.76 -4.48
N THR A 478 -10.25 17.71 -5.35
CA THR A 478 -11.29 18.74 -5.13
C THR A 478 -12.67 18.14 -4.84
N TRP A 479 -12.94 16.90 -5.25
CA TRP A 479 -14.15 16.16 -4.87
C TRP A 479 -14.32 15.99 -3.36
N LEU A 480 -13.27 16.13 -2.54
CA LEU A 480 -13.40 16.08 -1.08
C LEU A 480 -14.29 17.18 -0.53
N LEU A 481 -14.40 18.31 -1.24
CA LEU A 481 -15.31 19.39 -0.87
C LEU A 481 -16.76 18.91 -0.77
N LEU A 482 -17.12 17.81 -1.42
CA LEU A 482 -18.42 17.14 -1.24
C LEU A 482 -18.75 16.81 0.23
N PHE A 483 -17.76 16.59 1.10
CA PHE A 483 -18.00 16.36 2.52
C PHE A 483 -18.39 17.62 3.33
N LEU A 484 -18.38 18.80 2.69
CA LEU A 484 -18.80 20.07 3.28
C LEU A 484 -20.20 20.45 2.79
N ASP A 485 -20.99 21.05 3.67
CA ASP A 485 -22.27 21.64 3.28
C ASP A 485 -22.03 22.80 2.29
N GLY A 486 -22.70 22.77 1.14
CA GLY A 486 -22.49 23.72 0.04
C GLY A 486 -21.30 23.39 -0.87
N GLY A 487 -20.55 22.32 -0.58
CA GLY A 487 -19.42 21.89 -1.41
C GLY A 487 -19.85 21.27 -2.74
N ARG A 488 -21.08 20.76 -2.83
CA ARG A 488 -21.69 20.25 -4.07
C ARG A 488 -21.66 21.28 -5.19
N GLU A 489 -22.11 22.50 -4.91
CA GLU A 489 -22.18 23.60 -5.87
C GLU A 489 -20.79 24.00 -6.36
N VAL A 490 -19.80 23.97 -5.46
CA VAL A 490 -18.40 24.26 -5.78
C VAL A 490 -17.79 23.20 -6.68
N VAL A 491 -18.03 21.93 -6.40
CA VAL A 491 -17.50 20.83 -7.23
C VAL A 491 -18.15 20.85 -8.61
N LEU A 492 -19.44 21.15 -8.73
CA LEU A 492 -20.10 21.36 -10.02
C LEU A 492 -19.51 22.56 -10.76
N ASP A 493 -19.29 23.69 -10.09
CA ASP A 493 -18.67 24.89 -10.68
C ASP A 493 -17.25 24.60 -11.19
N LEU A 494 -16.46 23.83 -10.43
CA LEU A 494 -15.12 23.38 -10.84
C LEU A 494 -15.17 22.43 -12.04
N VAL A 495 -16.19 21.59 -12.16
CA VAL A 495 -16.39 20.72 -13.33
C VAL A 495 -16.75 21.56 -14.56
N ASP A 496 -17.63 22.55 -14.44
CA ASP A 496 -18.08 23.39 -15.55
C ASP A 496 -16.97 24.31 -16.09
N HIS A 497 -16.09 24.80 -15.20
CA HIS A 497 -15.00 25.71 -15.56
C HIS A 497 -13.63 25.03 -15.66
N GLY A 498 -13.55 23.73 -15.38
CA GLY A 498 -12.32 22.95 -15.47
C GLY A 498 -11.81 22.81 -16.89
N ARG A 499 -10.51 22.61 -17.05
CA ARG A 499 -9.95 22.27 -18.37
C ARG A 499 -10.41 20.85 -18.72
N ARG A 500 -10.90 20.64 -19.95
CA ARG A 500 -11.44 19.35 -20.39
C ARG A 500 -10.45 18.17 -20.27
N ASP A 501 -9.15 18.45 -20.40
CA ASP A 501 -8.09 17.45 -20.29
C ASP A 501 -7.48 17.36 -18.87
N ASP A 502 -8.14 17.95 -17.88
CA ASP A 502 -7.68 17.92 -16.49
C ASP A 502 -8.24 16.68 -15.77
N TRP A 503 -7.32 15.88 -15.22
CA TRP A 503 -7.65 14.76 -14.35
C TRP A 503 -8.51 15.19 -13.14
N GLY A 504 -8.40 16.44 -12.70
CA GLY A 504 -9.27 17.02 -11.69
C GLY A 504 -10.75 17.00 -12.07
N GLN A 505 -11.09 17.26 -13.34
CA GLN A 505 -12.47 17.20 -13.82
C GLN A 505 -12.98 15.76 -13.84
N VAL A 506 -12.18 14.81 -14.34
CA VAL A 506 -12.52 13.37 -14.35
C VAL A 506 -12.81 12.87 -12.94
N SER A 507 -11.92 13.17 -11.98
CA SER A 507 -12.07 12.77 -10.58
C SER A 507 -13.29 13.40 -9.90
N ALA A 508 -13.55 14.68 -10.18
CA ALA A 508 -14.73 15.37 -9.67
C ALA A 508 -16.04 14.79 -10.23
N LEU A 509 -16.10 14.52 -11.54
CA LEU A 509 -17.25 13.86 -12.17
C LEU A 509 -17.48 12.45 -11.65
N ALA A 510 -16.40 11.66 -11.49
CA ALA A 510 -16.47 10.32 -10.92
C ALA A 510 -17.09 10.37 -9.52
N ALA A 511 -16.63 11.28 -8.66
CA ALA A 511 -17.17 11.46 -7.32
C ALA A 511 -18.64 11.92 -7.32
N LEU A 512 -19.01 12.85 -8.21
CA LEU A 512 -20.39 13.30 -8.35
C LEU A 512 -21.33 12.16 -8.77
N VAL A 513 -20.92 11.30 -9.70
CA VAL A 513 -21.68 10.12 -10.13
C VAL A 513 -21.75 9.06 -9.02
N LEU A 514 -20.64 8.87 -8.31
CA LEU A 514 -20.53 7.88 -7.24
C LEU A 514 -21.49 8.21 -6.09
N TRP A 515 -21.49 9.46 -5.64
CA TRP A 515 -22.26 9.89 -4.48
C TRP A 515 -23.77 10.01 -4.80
N PRO A 516 -24.68 9.26 -4.13
CA PRO A 516 -26.10 9.25 -4.48
C PRO A 516 -26.76 10.63 -4.51
N LEU A 517 -26.32 11.55 -3.64
CA LEU A 517 -26.89 12.90 -3.53
C LEU A 517 -26.58 13.82 -4.72
N THR A 518 -25.56 13.50 -5.51
CA THR A 518 -25.13 14.31 -6.67
C THR A 518 -25.17 13.53 -7.98
N ARG A 519 -25.60 12.27 -7.93
CA ARG A 519 -25.56 11.36 -9.07
C ARG A 519 -26.36 11.86 -10.27
N PRO A 520 -27.61 12.36 -10.13
CA PRO A 520 -28.37 12.87 -11.27
C PRO A 520 -27.64 13.98 -12.02
N GLU A 521 -27.06 14.93 -11.29
CA GLU A 521 -26.32 16.05 -11.86
C GLU A 521 -24.98 15.59 -12.45
N GLY A 522 -24.24 14.72 -11.76
CA GLY A 522 -23.01 14.12 -12.27
C GLY A 522 -23.25 13.40 -13.61
N LEU A 523 -24.30 12.58 -13.69
CA LEU A 523 -24.70 11.89 -14.91
C LEU A 523 -25.08 12.87 -16.04
N ALA A 524 -25.79 13.95 -15.72
CA ALA A 524 -26.13 14.97 -16.72
C ALA A 524 -24.90 15.72 -17.28
N HIS A 525 -23.82 15.87 -16.50
CA HIS A 525 -22.58 16.45 -16.98
C HIS A 525 -21.76 15.44 -17.80
N VAL A 526 -21.69 14.20 -17.34
CA VAL A 526 -20.99 13.10 -18.03
C VAL A 526 -21.60 12.83 -19.42
N ASP A 527 -22.92 12.94 -19.57
CA ASP A 527 -23.59 12.79 -20.88
C ASP A 527 -23.14 13.80 -21.94
N ARG A 528 -22.56 14.94 -21.55
CA ARG A 528 -22.03 15.95 -22.47
C ARG A 528 -20.62 15.61 -22.97
N LEU A 529 -19.97 14.62 -22.36
CA LEU A 529 -18.62 14.18 -22.71
C LEU A 529 -18.63 13.22 -23.90
N SER A 530 -17.51 13.13 -24.61
CA SER A 530 -17.33 12.10 -25.62
C SER A 530 -17.31 10.70 -24.97
N PRO A 531 -17.67 9.62 -25.69
CA PRO A 531 -17.59 8.26 -25.13
C PRO A 531 -16.21 7.91 -24.55
N ARG A 532 -15.14 8.47 -25.11
CA ARG A 532 -13.78 8.27 -24.62
C ARG A 532 -13.55 8.94 -23.27
N ASP A 533 -13.95 10.21 -23.10
CA ASP A 533 -13.77 10.90 -21.82
C ASP A 533 -14.72 10.34 -20.75
N GLN A 534 -15.89 9.84 -21.15
CA GLN A 534 -16.77 9.08 -20.25
C GLN A 534 -16.07 7.82 -19.72
N LEU A 535 -15.28 7.10 -20.53
CA LEU A 535 -14.52 5.93 -20.07
C LEU A 535 -13.45 6.29 -19.03
N ASP A 536 -12.84 7.48 -19.12
CA ASP A 536 -11.91 7.94 -18.09
C ASP A 536 -12.64 8.16 -16.74
N VAL A 537 -13.86 8.71 -16.78
CA VAL A 537 -14.73 8.82 -15.58
C VAL A 537 -15.10 7.42 -15.06
N MET A 538 -15.47 6.48 -15.94
CA MET A 538 -15.78 5.10 -15.54
C MET A 538 -14.58 4.39 -14.90
N HIS A 539 -13.37 4.63 -15.42
CA HIS A 539 -12.13 4.08 -14.88
C HIS A 539 -11.85 4.58 -13.47
N GLU A 540 -12.02 5.88 -13.21
CA GLU A 540 -11.86 6.42 -11.87
C GLU A 540 -12.92 5.88 -10.89
N ILE A 541 -14.18 5.73 -11.35
CA ILE A 541 -15.24 5.08 -10.56
C ILE A 541 -14.88 3.63 -10.24
N PHE A 542 -14.35 2.89 -11.21
CA PHE A 542 -13.94 1.48 -11.03
C PHE A 542 -12.88 1.35 -9.93
N HIS A 543 -11.90 2.26 -9.91
CA HIS A 543 -10.83 2.28 -8.92
C HIS A 543 -11.22 2.86 -7.56
N ALA A 544 -12.46 3.37 -7.40
CA ALA A 544 -12.90 3.95 -6.15
C ALA A 544 -12.79 2.98 -4.96
N HIS A 545 -12.94 1.66 -5.21
CA HIS A 545 -12.98 0.60 -4.18
C HIS A 545 -11.77 -0.37 -4.17
N ASP A 546 -10.75 -0.19 -5.00
CA ASP A 546 -9.62 -1.13 -5.20
C ASP A 546 -8.95 -1.64 -3.91
N HIS A 547 -8.92 -0.81 -2.86
CA HIS A 547 -8.23 -1.11 -1.61
C HIS A 547 -9.12 -1.78 -0.55
N LEU A 548 -10.39 -2.05 -0.85
CA LEU A 548 -11.35 -2.59 0.11
C LEU A 548 -11.42 -4.13 0.14
N ARG A 549 -10.45 -4.84 -0.45
CA ARG A 549 -10.42 -6.31 -0.41
C ARG A 549 -10.51 -6.83 1.05
N PRO A 550 -11.24 -7.93 1.31
CA PRO A 550 -11.83 -8.88 0.36
C PRO A 550 -13.23 -8.50 -0.18
N TRP A 551 -13.73 -7.30 0.12
CA TRP A 551 -15.05 -6.83 -0.34
C TRP A 551 -15.07 -6.63 -1.87
N PRO A 552 -16.26 -6.62 -2.52
CA PRO A 552 -16.35 -6.51 -3.98
C PRO A 552 -15.46 -5.37 -4.49
N PRO A 553 -14.51 -5.67 -5.40
CA PRO A 553 -13.44 -4.75 -5.75
C PRO A 553 -13.95 -3.53 -6.54
N ASN A 554 -15.21 -3.53 -6.99
CA ASN A 554 -15.75 -2.53 -7.87
C ASN A 554 -17.20 -2.15 -7.55
N VAL A 555 -17.48 -0.85 -7.69
CA VAL A 555 -18.80 -0.25 -7.49
C VAL A 555 -19.77 -0.79 -8.53
N GLU A 556 -20.97 -1.17 -8.10
CA GLU A 556 -22.07 -1.40 -9.03
C GLU A 556 -22.92 -0.14 -9.14
N LEU A 557 -22.86 0.53 -10.30
CA LEU A 557 -23.76 1.62 -10.61
C LEU A 557 -25.04 1.05 -11.24
N SER A 558 -26.11 1.01 -10.45
CA SER A 558 -27.44 0.70 -10.95
C SER A 558 -28.23 1.97 -11.18
N ALA A 559 -28.97 2.01 -12.30
CA ALA A 559 -30.00 3.01 -12.51
C ALA A 559 -31.03 2.87 -11.38
N PRO A 560 -31.45 3.97 -10.73
CA PRO A 560 -32.61 3.93 -9.86
C PRO A 560 -33.80 3.32 -10.60
N PRO A 561 -34.63 2.47 -9.96
CA PRO A 561 -35.78 1.84 -10.63
C PRO A 561 -36.77 2.86 -11.21
N GLU A 562 -36.76 4.08 -10.71
CA GLU A 562 -37.60 5.21 -11.15
C GLU A 562 -37.01 6.00 -12.32
N MET A 563 -35.76 5.73 -12.72
CA MET A 563 -35.10 6.45 -13.81
C MET A 563 -35.71 6.03 -15.16
N ALA A 564 -36.31 7.00 -15.85
CA ALA A 564 -36.86 6.79 -17.19
C ALA A 564 -35.77 6.32 -18.17
N SER A 565 -36.14 5.52 -19.17
CA SER A 565 -35.19 4.95 -20.13
C SER A 565 -34.41 6.00 -20.96
N ASP A 566 -34.93 7.21 -21.03
CA ASP A 566 -34.41 8.39 -21.72
C ASP A 566 -33.82 9.45 -20.77
N ALA A 567 -33.74 9.16 -19.46
CA ALA A 567 -33.14 10.08 -18.51
C ALA A 567 -31.64 10.33 -18.82
N PRO A 568 -31.08 11.49 -18.43
CA PRO A 568 -29.64 11.71 -18.50
C PRO A 568 -28.87 10.62 -17.73
N GLY A 569 -27.78 10.13 -18.31
CA GLY A 569 -26.90 9.11 -17.77
C GLY A 569 -27.26 7.69 -18.14
N THR A 570 -28.42 7.44 -18.77
CA THR A 570 -28.86 6.06 -19.03
C THR A 570 -27.89 5.33 -19.97
N THR A 571 -27.34 6.02 -20.98
CA THR A 571 -26.31 5.46 -21.86
C THR A 571 -25.00 5.20 -21.13
N PHE A 572 -24.56 6.15 -20.29
CA PHE A 572 -23.38 5.98 -19.44
C PHE A 572 -23.49 4.76 -18.53
N LEU A 573 -24.63 4.55 -17.86
CA LEU A 573 -24.85 3.41 -16.97
C LEU A 573 -24.86 2.07 -17.72
N ARG A 574 -25.41 2.01 -18.94
CA ARG A 574 -25.33 0.81 -19.79
C ARG A 574 -23.90 0.53 -20.22
N ALA A 575 -23.17 1.56 -20.64
CA ALA A 575 -21.76 1.45 -21.00
C ALA A 575 -20.88 1.06 -19.80
N TYR A 576 -21.16 1.58 -18.60
CA TYR A 576 -20.44 1.22 -17.37
C TYR A 576 -20.53 -0.27 -17.05
N ARG A 577 -21.67 -0.94 -17.32
CA ARG A 577 -21.80 -2.39 -17.13
C ARG A 577 -20.86 -3.18 -18.04
N VAL A 578 -20.76 -2.78 -19.31
CA VAL A 578 -19.84 -3.40 -20.28
C VAL A 578 -18.39 -3.12 -19.89
N PHE A 579 -18.10 -1.85 -19.59
CA PHE A 579 -16.79 -1.38 -19.13
C PHE A 579 -16.32 -2.15 -17.88
N ARG A 580 -17.15 -2.24 -16.83
CA ARG A 580 -16.82 -2.91 -15.57
C ARG A 580 -16.37 -4.35 -15.80
N SER A 581 -17.04 -5.08 -16.69
CA SER A 581 -16.64 -6.45 -17.04
C SER A 581 -15.30 -6.49 -17.79
N ALA A 582 -15.08 -5.58 -18.74
CA ALA A 582 -13.81 -5.49 -19.48
C ALA A 582 -12.65 -5.08 -18.56
N ALA A 583 -12.83 -4.03 -17.76
CA ALA A 583 -11.88 -3.54 -16.77
C ALA A 583 -11.54 -4.61 -15.73
N PHE A 584 -12.53 -5.34 -15.21
CA PHE A 584 -12.27 -6.46 -14.30
C PHE A 584 -11.39 -7.53 -14.94
N ARG A 585 -11.65 -7.91 -16.20
CA ARG A 585 -10.80 -8.89 -16.90
C ARG A 585 -9.40 -8.37 -17.20
N LEU A 586 -9.26 -7.05 -17.38
CA LEU A 586 -7.98 -6.43 -17.68
C LEU A 586 -7.09 -6.26 -16.46
N TRP A 587 -7.68 -5.80 -15.34
CA TRP A 587 -6.96 -5.42 -14.14
C TRP A 587 -6.91 -6.53 -13.09
N GLU A 588 -7.95 -7.39 -13.02
CA GLU A 588 -8.17 -8.26 -11.87
C GLU A 588 -8.21 -9.76 -12.18
N ALA A 589 -8.70 -10.15 -13.37
CA ALA A 589 -8.79 -11.55 -13.75
C ALA A 589 -7.64 -11.98 -14.69
N GLN A 590 -7.29 -13.27 -14.65
CA GLN A 590 -6.43 -13.88 -15.66
C GLN A 590 -7.29 -14.31 -16.85
N GLY A 591 -7.21 -13.58 -17.96
CA GLY A 591 -7.86 -13.92 -19.22
C GLY A 591 -7.04 -13.42 -20.40
N SER A 592 -7.26 -13.98 -21.60
CA SER A 592 -6.56 -13.49 -22.78
C SER A 592 -7.15 -12.16 -23.26
N ILE A 593 -6.28 -11.23 -23.69
CA ILE A 593 -6.72 -9.95 -24.26
C ILE A 593 -7.54 -10.18 -25.54
N ALA A 594 -7.21 -11.21 -26.32
CA ALA A 594 -7.96 -11.59 -27.53
C ALA A 594 -9.42 -11.93 -27.24
N GLU A 595 -9.67 -12.83 -26.27
CA GLU A 595 -11.05 -13.20 -25.87
C GLU A 595 -11.84 -12.00 -25.34
N MET A 596 -11.18 -11.10 -24.59
CA MET A 596 -11.82 -9.89 -24.10
C MET A 596 -12.26 -9.00 -25.27
N LEU A 597 -11.36 -8.73 -26.22
CA LEU A 597 -11.65 -7.92 -27.41
C LEU A 597 -12.70 -8.57 -28.32
N ASP A 598 -12.74 -9.90 -28.42
CA ASP A 598 -13.76 -10.64 -29.17
C ASP A 598 -15.15 -10.58 -28.53
N ALA A 599 -15.22 -10.45 -27.20
CA ALA A 599 -16.47 -10.36 -26.46
C ALA A 599 -17.10 -8.95 -26.52
N LEU A 600 -16.29 -7.90 -26.67
CA LEU A 600 -16.75 -6.50 -26.62
C LEU A 600 -17.89 -6.20 -27.62
N PRO A 601 -17.80 -6.54 -28.93
CA PRO A 601 -18.86 -6.21 -29.90
C PRO A 601 -20.22 -6.83 -29.58
N ARG A 602 -20.21 -8.01 -28.93
CA ARG A 602 -21.45 -8.64 -28.48
C ARG A 602 -22.01 -7.93 -27.25
N ALA A 603 -21.15 -7.66 -26.25
CA ALA A 603 -21.55 -6.99 -25.03
C ALA A 603 -22.08 -5.57 -25.26
N THR A 604 -21.50 -4.81 -26.20
CA THR A 604 -21.98 -3.48 -26.59
C THR A 604 -23.35 -3.55 -27.27
N ARG A 605 -23.53 -4.48 -28.20
CA ARG A 605 -24.83 -4.70 -28.87
C ARG A 605 -25.92 -5.13 -27.90
N ASP A 606 -25.62 -6.05 -26.99
CA ASP A 606 -26.57 -6.54 -25.97
C ASP A 606 -26.96 -5.42 -25.00
N ALA A 607 -26.06 -4.45 -24.76
CA ALA A 607 -26.32 -3.25 -23.99
C ALA A 607 -26.99 -2.10 -24.78
N GLY A 608 -27.29 -2.30 -26.07
CA GLY A 608 -27.89 -1.28 -26.93
C GLY A 608 -26.98 -0.07 -27.16
N LEU A 609 -25.66 -0.27 -27.18
CA LEU A 609 -24.67 0.76 -27.44
C LEU A 609 -24.31 0.78 -28.93
N ASP A 610 -24.01 1.96 -29.47
CA ASP A 610 -23.62 2.14 -30.86
C ASP A 610 -22.15 1.74 -31.14
N ALA A 611 -21.76 1.81 -32.41
CA ALA A 611 -20.39 1.50 -32.84
C ALA A 611 -19.33 2.46 -32.29
N GLY A 612 -19.72 3.69 -31.90
CA GLY A 612 -18.81 4.67 -31.29
C GLY A 612 -18.39 4.25 -29.89
N TRP A 613 -19.32 3.70 -29.10
CA TRP A 613 -19.03 3.10 -27.80
C TRP A 613 -18.18 1.83 -27.89
N GLU A 614 -18.45 0.97 -28.88
CA GLU A 614 -17.60 -0.19 -29.15
C GLU A 614 -16.16 0.23 -29.46
N ALA A 615 -16.00 1.22 -30.35
CA ALA A 615 -14.70 1.77 -30.67
C ALA A 615 -13.98 2.38 -29.45
N ALA A 616 -14.68 3.13 -28.61
CA ALA A 616 -14.10 3.71 -27.40
C ALA A 616 -13.62 2.63 -26.41
N LEU A 617 -14.40 1.56 -26.21
CA LEU A 617 -14.02 0.43 -25.34
C LEU A 617 -12.82 -0.36 -25.90
N ILE A 618 -12.75 -0.55 -27.22
CA ILE A 618 -11.58 -1.15 -27.89
C ILE A 618 -10.35 -0.26 -27.68
N ASP A 619 -10.48 1.06 -27.85
CA ASP A 619 -9.38 2.01 -27.65
C ASP A 619 -8.84 1.96 -26.22
N TYR A 620 -9.73 2.07 -25.22
CA TYR A 620 -9.39 1.95 -23.81
C TYR A 620 -8.69 0.63 -23.49
N THR A 621 -9.29 -0.49 -23.90
CA THR A 621 -8.74 -1.84 -23.62
C THR A 621 -7.39 -2.02 -24.29
N GLY A 622 -7.27 -1.61 -25.56
CA GLY A 622 -6.05 -1.75 -26.34
C GLY A 622 -4.87 -0.98 -25.76
N ARG A 623 -5.06 0.28 -25.40
CA ARG A 623 -3.98 1.12 -24.82
C ARG A 623 -3.50 0.60 -23.48
N ASN A 624 -4.43 0.26 -22.58
CA ASN A 624 -4.07 -0.24 -21.26
C ASN A 624 -3.42 -1.63 -21.35
N ALA A 625 -3.93 -2.54 -22.21
CA ALA A 625 -3.32 -3.85 -22.44
C ALA A 625 -1.91 -3.73 -23.03
N MET A 626 -1.68 -2.84 -23.99
CA MET A 626 -0.35 -2.58 -24.51
C MET A 626 0.59 -2.06 -23.41
N GLY A 627 0.16 -1.09 -22.60
CA GLY A 627 0.93 -0.59 -21.45
C GLY A 627 1.35 -1.71 -20.50
N LEU A 628 0.41 -2.56 -20.09
CA LEU A 628 0.62 -3.70 -19.20
C LEU A 628 1.56 -4.77 -19.75
N HIS A 629 1.66 -4.89 -21.08
CA HIS A 629 2.47 -5.90 -21.75
C HIS A 629 3.80 -5.39 -22.34
N THR A 630 4.17 -4.13 -22.09
CA THR A 630 5.47 -3.56 -22.53
C THR A 630 6.70 -4.28 -21.99
N LEU A 631 6.56 -5.03 -20.89
CA LEU A 631 7.65 -5.79 -20.25
C LEU A 631 7.48 -7.30 -20.39
N ARG A 632 6.46 -7.75 -21.14
CA ARG A 632 6.10 -9.16 -21.25
C ARG A 632 6.48 -9.70 -22.64
N PRO A 633 6.98 -10.95 -22.73
CA PRO A 633 7.31 -11.57 -24.02
C PRO A 633 6.09 -11.71 -24.95
N THR A 634 4.88 -11.70 -24.38
CA THR A 634 3.60 -11.77 -25.09
C THR A 634 3.14 -10.41 -25.67
N GLY A 635 3.92 -9.34 -25.54
CA GLY A 635 3.52 -7.99 -25.97
C GLY A 635 3.09 -7.90 -27.45
N MET A 636 3.82 -8.57 -28.35
CA MET A 636 3.47 -8.56 -29.78
C MET A 636 2.22 -9.40 -30.11
N GLU A 637 1.84 -10.37 -29.28
CA GLU A 637 0.54 -11.05 -29.43
C GLU A 637 -0.60 -10.09 -29.11
N VAL A 638 -0.46 -9.30 -28.04
CA VAL A 638 -1.43 -8.26 -27.67
C VAL A 638 -1.59 -7.23 -28.77
N VAL A 639 -0.49 -6.71 -29.34
CA VAL A 639 -0.53 -5.76 -30.46
C VAL A 639 -1.34 -6.32 -31.64
N ARG A 640 -1.10 -7.58 -32.01
CA ARG A 640 -1.84 -8.25 -33.10
C ARG A 640 -3.33 -8.39 -32.79
N SER A 641 -3.69 -8.80 -31.57
CA SER A 641 -5.10 -8.92 -31.15
C SER A 641 -5.81 -7.57 -31.15
N VAL A 642 -5.18 -6.51 -30.63
CA VAL A 642 -5.74 -5.15 -30.65
C VAL A 642 -5.89 -4.66 -32.09
N LYS A 643 -4.90 -4.85 -32.95
CA LYS A 643 -4.97 -4.48 -34.38
C LYS A 643 -6.09 -5.19 -35.11
N GLN A 644 -6.30 -6.48 -34.87
CA GLN A 644 -7.41 -7.22 -35.44
C GLN A 644 -8.77 -6.68 -34.96
N ALA A 645 -8.90 -6.33 -33.67
CA ALA A 645 -10.12 -5.71 -33.15
C ALA A 645 -10.39 -4.35 -33.79
N VAL A 646 -9.36 -3.50 -33.91
CA VAL A 646 -9.45 -2.19 -34.57
C VAL A 646 -9.89 -2.31 -36.03
N LEU A 647 -9.28 -3.23 -36.79
CA LEU A 647 -9.63 -3.45 -38.20
C LEU A 647 -11.06 -3.99 -38.38
N ARG A 648 -11.52 -4.87 -37.49
CA ARG A 648 -12.90 -5.40 -37.54
C ARG A 648 -13.94 -4.32 -37.23
N SER A 649 -13.66 -3.45 -36.27
CA SER A 649 -14.56 -2.34 -35.93
C SER A 649 -14.70 -1.36 -37.09
N GLY A 650 -13.59 -1.02 -37.75
CA GLY A 650 -13.58 -0.10 -38.89
C GLY A 650 -13.99 1.34 -38.55
N HIS A 651 -14.19 1.67 -37.26
CA HIS A 651 -14.67 2.96 -36.82
C HIS A 651 -13.56 4.03 -36.91
N PRO A 652 -13.81 5.21 -37.52
CA PRO A 652 -12.77 6.23 -37.74
C PRO A 652 -12.10 6.77 -36.48
N SER A 653 -12.77 6.74 -35.33
CA SER A 653 -12.15 7.17 -34.06
C SER A 653 -10.96 6.31 -33.61
N LEU A 654 -10.78 5.12 -34.19
CA LEU A 654 -9.65 4.24 -33.93
C LEU A 654 -8.43 4.51 -34.82
N ASP A 655 -8.48 5.51 -35.69
CA ASP A 655 -7.40 5.78 -36.65
C ASP A 655 -6.06 6.11 -36.00
N THR A 656 -6.07 6.86 -34.89
CA THR A 656 -4.86 7.14 -34.11
C THR A 656 -4.27 5.85 -33.52
N LEU A 657 -5.12 5.01 -32.91
CA LEU A 657 -4.67 3.73 -32.36
C LEU A 657 -4.15 2.79 -33.47
N ARG A 658 -4.79 2.78 -34.65
CA ARG A 658 -4.31 2.03 -35.81
C ARG A 658 -2.91 2.45 -36.22
N ARG A 659 -2.62 3.76 -36.32
CA ARG A 659 -1.28 4.28 -36.63
C ARG A 659 -0.25 3.88 -35.57
N GLN A 660 -0.62 3.92 -34.30
CA GLN A 660 0.24 3.46 -33.19
C GLN A 660 0.60 1.98 -33.33
N LEU A 661 -0.40 1.13 -33.60
CA LEU A 661 -0.21 -0.31 -33.79
C LEU A 661 0.65 -0.62 -35.02
N ASP A 662 0.44 0.08 -36.13
CA ASP A 662 1.25 -0.06 -37.34
C ASP A 662 2.72 0.30 -37.08
N TYR A 663 2.97 1.36 -36.31
CA TYR A 663 4.32 1.74 -35.92
C TYR A 663 4.96 0.66 -35.03
N ILE A 664 4.28 0.20 -33.98
CA ILE A 664 4.80 -0.83 -33.07
C ILE A 664 5.08 -2.14 -33.81
N GLU A 665 4.21 -2.52 -34.75
CA GLU A 665 4.41 -3.71 -35.60
C GLU A 665 5.62 -3.55 -36.53
N ALA A 666 5.83 -2.37 -37.11
CA ALA A 666 7.02 -2.07 -37.91
C ALA A 666 8.31 -2.15 -37.08
N GLN A 667 8.28 -1.76 -35.80
CA GLN A 667 9.40 -1.93 -34.86
C GLN A 667 9.56 -3.37 -34.38
N ARG A 668 8.57 -4.25 -34.61
CA ARG A 668 8.54 -5.66 -34.17
C ARG A 668 8.72 -5.86 -32.67
N ALA A 669 8.48 -4.83 -31.87
CA ALA A 669 8.65 -4.87 -30.42
C ALA A 669 7.71 -3.91 -29.70
N LEU A 670 6.97 -4.42 -28.72
CA LEU A 670 6.23 -3.62 -27.75
C LEU A 670 7.11 -3.41 -26.51
N THR A 671 7.73 -2.23 -26.40
CA THR A 671 8.51 -1.79 -25.24
C THR A 671 7.95 -0.46 -24.75
N ALA A 672 8.36 -0.01 -23.56
CA ALA A 672 7.96 1.31 -23.05
C ALA A 672 8.38 2.44 -24.02
N SER A 673 9.57 2.35 -24.63
CA SER A 673 10.05 3.34 -25.60
C SER A 673 9.23 3.32 -26.89
N THR A 674 8.98 2.14 -27.47
CA THR A 674 8.21 2.06 -28.73
C THR A 674 6.75 2.50 -28.54
N LEU A 675 6.14 2.19 -27.39
CA LEU A 675 4.81 2.67 -27.05
C LEU A 675 4.77 4.20 -26.85
N ALA A 676 5.79 4.77 -26.20
CA ALA A 676 5.90 6.22 -26.02
C ALA A 676 6.09 6.95 -27.35
N ASP A 677 6.92 6.43 -28.25
CA ASP A 677 7.13 6.99 -29.59
C ASP A 677 5.87 6.87 -30.45
N ALA A 678 5.18 5.72 -30.39
CA ALA A 678 3.88 5.54 -31.04
C ALA A 678 2.85 6.58 -30.55
N SER A 679 2.81 6.85 -29.24
CA SER A 679 1.86 7.78 -28.63
C SER A 679 2.05 9.24 -29.06
N ARG A 680 3.21 9.59 -29.63
CA ARG A 680 3.51 10.92 -30.19
C ARG A 680 3.11 11.08 -31.65
N LEU A 681 2.65 10.01 -32.30
CA LEU A 681 2.15 10.08 -33.67
C LEU A 681 0.85 10.91 -33.70
N PRO A 682 0.70 11.79 -34.70
CA PRO A 682 -0.50 12.61 -34.86
C PRO A 682 -1.73 11.75 -35.14
#